data_AF-A0A2T5AWJ1-F1
#
_entry.id   AF-A0A2T5AWJ1-F1
#
_cell.length_a   1.000
_cell.length_b   1.000
_cell.length_c   1.000
_cell.angle_alpha   90.00
_cell.angle_beta   90.00
_cell.angle_gamma   90.00
#
_symmetry.space_group_name_H-M   'P 1'
#
loop_
_entity.id
_entity.type
_entity.pdbx_description
1 polymer ?
#
loop_
_entity_poly.entity_id
_entity_poly.type
_entity_poly.pdbx_seq_one_letter_code
_entity_poly.pdbx_strand_id
1 'polypeptide(L)'
;MPRFSVIVPAYKVQAYLHECLDSVLSQSYPDLELIAVDDCSPDASGAVIDEFAARDPRVRPVHLSENQGLGGARNAGLRRATGDYLIFLDGDDTLTPHALRSIADRLKETGEPDVLVYDYARTFWSGKSVRNVASAQLTEQGPAPFRLEDRPGLLQLLMVAWNKACRREFVEREGLAFPPGYYEDTPWTFPVLMAAESITTLDRVCVHYRQRRQGNILGTSSRKHFDVFAQYDRVFAFLDAHPELAHWRPALFRRMVDHLVKVFAHRERLPRGCRAEFLRRARAHYRRHRVPGLQLPLRSRVRHTLIRCGLHRTYRLLQLAAALRRRSAKLAVKLLRAARASALRLHYRVQLRLPLRTDRAVFTAQDGRGHGGSPGALEAAFRTLVPHIRTAWIARPEHQHTVPPATARVSPGTAAYWTALARSKYLVGSAGFDRRLVKRRGQVLVQTHTGTPLGHAGLDLQERPAAARDTDFAALLDDVDKWDYVVSANRHSTLTWERVHPGGYTTLEYGCPANDVFQKATSADVSRLREAFGIPEDTVALLYAPARRDHLRTQQPVLDLERVLRRLGPRFVVLARPYGPVPQGARIIDVTGHPSVEDLCLASDALLTDYASLMFDYAGLDRPIVIHAPDDDWAAYQACRGTYFDLRSFPPGAVARSEDELIDIFATGHWRGSRSTQLRTAFRERFCPYDDGRAAERVVRRVVLGGSGLPPVIPFAERHPVPSGSALLARVPHATVPQPAHPQAVTDSL
;
A
#
# COMPACT_ATOMS: atom_id res chain seq x y z
N MET A 1 -7.25 35.58 -12.65
CA MET A 1 -6.52 34.40 -13.17
C MET A 1 -5.72 33.83 -12.00
N PRO A 2 -5.58 32.51 -11.88
CA PRO A 2 -4.86 31.93 -10.76
C PRO A 2 -3.39 32.34 -10.76
N ARG A 3 -2.77 32.60 -9.61
CA ARG A 3 -1.32 32.86 -9.56
C ARG A 3 -0.49 31.66 -10.01
N PHE A 4 -0.89 30.46 -9.62
CA PHE A 4 -0.17 29.22 -9.91
C PHE A 4 -1.03 28.20 -10.66
N SER A 5 -0.48 27.62 -11.72
CA SER A 5 -0.94 26.34 -12.26
C SER A 5 -0.02 25.23 -11.77
N VAL A 6 -0.52 24.39 -10.86
CA VAL A 6 0.21 23.22 -10.36
C VAL A 6 -0.17 22.02 -11.24
N ILE A 7 0.79 21.49 -12.00
CA ILE A 7 0.59 20.38 -12.95
C ILE A 7 1.10 19.08 -12.34
N VAL A 8 0.20 18.12 -12.15
CA VAL A 8 0.48 16.81 -11.53
C VAL A 8 0.22 15.67 -12.50
N PRO A 9 1.26 15.14 -13.17
CA PRO A 9 1.13 13.92 -13.97
C PRO A 9 1.02 12.67 -13.10
N ALA A 10 0.12 11.75 -13.46
CA ALA A 10 -0.17 10.52 -12.76
C ALA A 10 -0.10 9.29 -13.70
N TYR A 11 0.77 8.35 -13.35
CA TYR A 11 0.83 7.02 -13.96
C TYR A 11 1.40 6.00 -12.97
N LYS A 12 0.59 5.01 -12.59
CA LYS A 12 0.96 3.97 -11.59
C LYS A 12 1.37 4.56 -10.23
N VAL A 13 0.62 5.55 -9.76
CA VAL A 13 0.86 6.29 -8.51
C VAL A 13 -0.37 6.37 -7.61
N GLN A 14 -1.40 5.53 -7.82
CA GLN A 14 -2.65 5.58 -7.03
C GLN A 14 -2.43 5.59 -5.51
N ALA A 15 -1.39 4.90 -5.03
CA ALA A 15 -1.06 4.78 -3.61
C ALA A 15 -0.51 6.08 -2.98
N TYR A 16 -0.07 7.04 -3.81
CA TYR A 16 0.56 8.29 -3.37
C TYR A 16 -0.24 9.53 -3.82
N LEU A 17 -1.08 9.37 -4.84
CA LEU A 17 -1.75 10.49 -5.50
C LEU A 17 -2.69 11.27 -4.58
N HIS A 18 -3.41 10.60 -3.66
CA HIS A 18 -4.22 11.30 -2.65
C HIS A 18 -3.37 12.29 -1.84
N GLU A 19 -2.26 11.82 -1.26
CA GLU A 19 -1.34 12.65 -0.46
C GLU A 19 -0.75 13.80 -1.29
N CYS A 20 -0.41 13.52 -2.56
CA CYS A 20 0.08 14.50 -3.51
C CYS A 20 -0.94 15.63 -3.74
N LEU A 21 -2.17 15.29 -4.15
CA LEU A 21 -3.22 16.27 -4.45
C LEU A 21 -3.66 17.04 -3.18
N ASP A 22 -3.83 16.35 -2.05
CA ASP A 22 -4.12 17.00 -0.76
C ASP A 22 -3.03 18.00 -0.36
N SER A 23 -1.75 17.68 -0.60
CA SER A 23 -0.63 18.59 -0.28
C SER A 23 -0.66 19.90 -1.08
N VAL A 24 -1.30 19.89 -2.26
CA VAL A 24 -1.51 21.09 -3.08
C VAL A 24 -2.76 21.85 -2.62
N LEU A 25 -3.89 21.15 -2.43
CA LEU A 25 -5.16 21.80 -2.11
C LEU A 25 -5.23 22.39 -0.70
N SER A 26 -4.43 21.85 0.22
CA SER A 26 -4.28 22.34 1.61
C SER A 26 -3.27 23.49 1.75
N GLN A 27 -2.66 23.97 0.66
CA GLN A 27 -1.72 25.08 0.71
C GLN A 27 -2.39 26.36 1.22
N SER A 28 -1.67 27.09 2.07
CA SER A 28 -2.17 28.35 2.64
C SER A 28 -2.32 29.51 1.63
N TYR A 29 -1.99 29.29 0.36
CA TYR A 29 -2.14 30.26 -0.72
C TYR A 29 -3.24 29.75 -1.66
N PRO A 30 -4.46 30.33 -1.62
CA PRO A 30 -5.63 29.73 -2.25
C PRO A 30 -5.72 29.96 -3.77
N ASP A 31 -5.01 30.97 -4.28
CA ASP A 31 -5.08 31.40 -5.68
C ASP A 31 -4.21 30.49 -6.58
N LEU A 32 -4.76 29.31 -6.87
CA LEU A 32 -4.15 28.28 -7.67
C LEU A 32 -5.20 27.52 -8.49
N GLU A 33 -4.74 26.88 -9.56
CA GLU A 33 -5.42 25.75 -10.20
C GLU A 33 -4.54 24.50 -10.10
N LEU A 34 -5.16 23.34 -9.92
CA LEU A 34 -4.49 22.04 -9.89
C LEU A 34 -4.90 21.25 -11.14
N ILE A 35 -3.96 21.03 -12.06
CA ILE A 35 -4.18 20.28 -13.29
C ILE A 35 -3.62 18.87 -13.09
N ALA A 36 -4.49 17.93 -12.79
CA ALA A 36 -4.11 16.53 -12.57
C ALA A 36 -4.29 15.73 -13.87
N VAL A 37 -3.20 15.18 -14.38
CA VAL A 37 -3.13 14.53 -15.69
C VAL A 37 -2.97 13.03 -15.54
N ASP A 38 -4.02 12.26 -15.84
CA ASP A 38 -3.97 10.81 -15.95
C ASP A 38 -3.36 10.40 -17.30
N ASP A 39 -2.13 9.88 -17.28
CA ASP A 39 -1.37 9.45 -18.47
C ASP A 39 -1.79 8.03 -18.91
N CYS A 40 -3.10 7.81 -19.01
CA CYS A 40 -3.74 6.52 -19.28
C CYS A 40 -3.26 5.44 -18.29
N SER A 41 -3.33 5.73 -16.99
CA SER A 41 -2.85 4.83 -15.95
C SER A 41 -3.67 3.53 -15.92
N PRO A 42 -3.04 2.34 -15.83
CA PRO A 42 -3.76 1.08 -15.73
C PRO A 42 -4.23 0.77 -14.30
N ASP A 43 -4.01 1.69 -13.37
CA ASP A 43 -4.42 1.63 -11.97
C ASP A 43 -5.54 2.67 -11.73
N ALA A 44 -6.01 2.82 -10.50
CA ALA A 44 -7.11 3.70 -10.16
C ALA A 44 -6.72 5.20 -10.08
N SER A 45 -5.57 5.62 -10.62
CA SER A 45 -5.12 7.03 -10.59
C SER A 45 -6.15 7.98 -11.22
N GLY A 46 -6.72 7.62 -12.37
CA GLY A 46 -7.78 8.42 -13.01
C GLY A 46 -9.00 8.61 -12.11
N ALA A 47 -9.48 7.53 -11.48
CA ALA A 47 -10.61 7.59 -10.55
C ALA A 47 -10.30 8.40 -9.27
N VAL A 48 -9.04 8.44 -8.80
CA VAL A 48 -8.63 9.34 -7.71
C VAL A 48 -8.74 10.79 -8.17
N ILE A 49 -8.27 11.11 -9.38
CA ILE A 49 -8.35 12.46 -9.94
C ILE A 49 -9.81 12.92 -10.05
N ASP A 50 -10.71 12.06 -10.53
CA ASP A 50 -12.15 12.36 -10.63
C ASP A 50 -12.78 12.65 -9.26
N GLU A 51 -12.40 11.90 -8.22
CA GLU A 51 -12.88 12.14 -6.84
C GLU A 51 -12.50 13.53 -6.35
N PHE A 52 -11.25 13.96 -6.58
CA PHE A 52 -10.79 15.29 -6.20
C PHE A 52 -11.47 16.39 -7.02
N ALA A 53 -11.66 16.18 -8.33
CA ALA A 53 -12.38 17.10 -9.20
C ALA A 53 -13.84 17.30 -8.77
N ALA A 54 -14.51 16.25 -8.30
CA ALA A 54 -15.87 16.34 -7.79
C ALA A 54 -15.97 17.11 -6.45
N ARG A 55 -14.87 17.18 -5.69
CA ARG A 55 -14.83 17.75 -4.33
C ARG A 55 -14.29 19.18 -4.28
N ASP A 56 -13.40 19.57 -5.19
CA ASP A 56 -12.76 20.89 -5.19
C ASP A 56 -12.73 21.49 -6.61
N PRO A 57 -13.39 22.63 -6.85
CA PRO A 57 -13.49 23.24 -8.17
C PRO A 57 -12.16 23.77 -8.73
N ARG A 58 -11.10 23.83 -7.91
CA ARG A 58 -9.76 24.21 -8.37
C ARG A 58 -9.06 23.07 -9.13
N VAL A 59 -9.58 21.84 -9.04
CA VAL A 59 -9.01 20.65 -9.68
C VAL A 59 -9.55 20.50 -11.09
N ARG A 60 -8.64 20.42 -12.06
CA ARG A 60 -8.94 20.24 -13.49
C ARG A 60 -8.42 18.87 -13.94
N PRO A 61 -9.29 17.86 -14.10
CA PRO A 61 -8.89 16.53 -14.54
C PRO A 61 -8.56 16.52 -16.04
N VAL A 62 -7.48 15.84 -16.42
CA VAL A 62 -7.09 15.62 -17.83
C VAL A 62 -6.77 14.14 -18.01
N HIS A 63 -7.58 13.42 -18.79
CA HIS A 63 -7.33 12.00 -19.10
C HIS A 63 -6.79 11.87 -20.53
N LEU A 64 -5.62 11.25 -20.66
CA LEU A 64 -5.04 10.92 -21.95
C LEU A 64 -5.59 9.58 -22.44
N SER A 65 -5.81 9.47 -23.76
CA SER A 65 -6.30 8.24 -24.41
C SER A 65 -5.21 7.16 -24.54
N GLU A 66 -3.95 7.53 -24.35
CA GLU A 66 -2.79 6.62 -24.40
C GLU A 66 -1.69 7.12 -23.47
N ASN A 67 -0.78 6.20 -23.09
CA ASN A 67 0.38 6.55 -22.26
C ASN A 67 1.45 7.27 -23.10
N GLN A 68 1.61 8.58 -22.87
CA GLN A 68 2.60 9.45 -23.54
C GLN A 68 3.88 9.62 -22.71
N GLY A 69 3.90 9.10 -21.48
CA GLY A 69 5.00 9.23 -20.53
C GLY A 69 5.01 10.58 -19.83
N LEU A 70 5.89 10.70 -18.82
CA LEU A 70 5.93 11.83 -17.89
C LEU A 70 6.01 13.20 -18.60
N GLY A 71 6.85 13.34 -19.62
CA GLY A 71 6.95 14.57 -20.42
C GLY A 71 5.68 14.89 -21.22
N GLY A 72 5.08 13.89 -21.87
CA GLY A 72 3.83 14.06 -22.61
C GLY A 72 2.67 14.51 -21.70
N ALA A 73 2.57 13.89 -20.52
CA ALA A 73 1.59 14.26 -19.50
C ALA A 73 1.80 15.70 -18.98
N ARG A 74 3.04 16.10 -18.69
CA ARG A 74 3.35 17.50 -18.32
C ARG A 74 2.96 18.49 -19.41
N ASN A 75 3.23 18.18 -20.67
CA ASN A 75 2.81 19.03 -21.80
C ASN A 75 1.28 19.11 -21.95
N ALA A 76 0.56 18.01 -21.67
CA ALA A 76 -0.90 18.03 -21.68
C ALA A 76 -1.45 18.96 -20.60
N GLY A 77 -0.86 18.94 -19.40
CA GLY A 77 -1.18 19.90 -18.36
C GLY A 77 -0.81 21.33 -18.72
N LEU A 78 0.37 21.53 -19.33
CA LEU A 78 0.86 22.85 -19.77
C LEU A 78 -0.13 23.53 -20.73
N ARG A 79 -0.70 22.78 -21.69
CA ARG A 79 -1.72 23.30 -22.63
C ARG A 79 -3.03 23.74 -21.97
N ARG A 80 -3.28 23.32 -20.72
CA ARG A 80 -4.49 23.67 -19.95
C ARG A 80 -4.23 24.74 -18.90
N ALA A 81 -2.96 25.09 -18.66
CA ALA A 81 -2.55 26.04 -17.64
C ALA A 81 -2.93 27.46 -18.01
N THR A 82 -3.52 28.18 -17.05
CA THR A 82 -3.97 29.57 -17.17
C THR A 82 -3.32 30.50 -16.16
N GLY A 83 -2.56 29.97 -15.21
CA GLY A 83 -1.95 30.76 -14.15
C GLY A 83 -0.68 31.51 -14.58
N ASP A 84 -0.29 32.50 -13.79
CA ASP A 84 0.89 33.33 -14.09
C ASP A 84 2.19 32.51 -14.04
N TYR A 85 2.28 31.59 -13.09
CA TYR A 85 3.42 30.72 -12.87
C TYR A 85 3.04 29.24 -12.96
N LEU A 86 3.90 28.48 -13.62
CA LEU A 86 3.81 27.04 -13.79
C LEU A 86 4.66 26.35 -12.74
N ILE A 87 4.05 25.42 -12.01
CA ILE A 87 4.73 24.55 -11.05
C ILE A 87 4.44 23.10 -11.44
N PHE A 88 5.47 22.28 -11.55
CA PHE A 88 5.31 20.85 -11.78
C PHE A 88 5.47 20.09 -10.46
N LEU A 89 4.70 19.04 -10.24
CA LEU A 89 4.84 18.16 -9.09
C LEU A 89 4.58 16.72 -9.52
N ASP A 90 5.52 15.81 -9.27
CA ASP A 90 5.31 14.41 -9.64
C ASP A 90 4.24 13.77 -8.73
N GLY A 91 3.36 12.93 -9.29
CA GLY A 91 2.19 12.39 -8.58
C GLY A 91 2.49 11.47 -7.38
N ASP A 92 3.77 11.19 -7.08
CA ASP A 92 4.22 10.49 -5.88
C ASP A 92 4.98 11.37 -4.86
N ASP A 93 5.13 12.67 -5.15
CA ASP A 93 5.75 13.68 -4.31
C ASP A 93 4.71 14.61 -3.64
N THR A 94 5.13 15.38 -2.63
CA THR A 94 4.24 16.33 -1.93
C THR A 94 4.86 17.71 -1.80
N LEU A 95 4.01 18.75 -1.81
CA LEU A 95 4.42 20.09 -1.38
C LEU A 95 4.52 20.16 0.14
N THR A 96 5.48 20.93 0.64
CA THR A 96 5.56 21.21 2.09
C THR A 96 4.52 22.26 2.50
N PRO A 97 4.09 22.29 3.78
CA PRO A 97 3.19 23.32 4.26
C PRO A 97 3.73 24.74 3.97
N HIS A 98 2.83 25.59 3.47
CA HIS A 98 3.11 26.98 3.09
C HIS A 98 4.09 27.19 1.94
N ALA A 99 4.44 26.15 1.18
CA ALA A 99 5.33 26.25 0.02
C ALA A 99 4.86 27.31 -0.99
N LEU A 100 3.59 27.27 -1.42
CA LEU A 100 3.07 28.22 -2.42
C LEU A 100 3.04 29.65 -1.91
N ARG A 101 2.81 29.85 -0.61
CA ARG A 101 2.86 31.18 0.02
C ARG A 101 4.27 31.73 -0.01
N SER A 102 5.27 30.96 0.43
CA SER A 102 6.67 31.39 0.38
C SER A 102 7.17 31.63 -1.04
N ILE A 103 6.72 30.84 -2.02
CA ILE A 103 7.01 31.09 -3.43
C ILE A 103 6.40 32.42 -3.87
N ALA A 104 5.12 32.67 -3.57
CA ALA A 104 4.44 33.92 -3.93
C ALA A 104 5.11 35.15 -3.31
N ASP A 105 5.45 35.09 -2.02
CA ASP A 105 6.12 36.17 -1.30
C ASP A 105 7.47 36.48 -1.96
N ARG A 106 8.27 35.43 -2.24
CA ARG A 106 9.58 35.60 -2.88
C ARG A 106 9.50 36.13 -4.31
N LEU A 107 8.50 35.70 -5.09
CA LEU A 107 8.25 36.25 -6.44
C LEU A 107 7.94 37.75 -6.35
N LYS A 108 7.10 38.15 -5.39
CA LYS A 108 6.75 39.57 -5.19
C LYS A 108 7.96 40.40 -4.74
N GLU A 109 8.75 39.89 -3.80
CA GLU A 109 9.97 40.56 -3.30
C GLU A 109 11.01 40.81 -4.39
N THR A 110 11.07 39.94 -5.40
CA THR A 110 12.13 39.94 -6.42
C THR A 110 11.66 40.38 -7.80
N GLY A 111 10.51 41.07 -7.86
CA GLY A 111 10.04 41.69 -9.09
C GLY A 111 9.53 40.71 -10.15
N GLU A 112 8.99 39.57 -9.74
CA GLU A 112 8.35 38.57 -10.61
C GLU A 112 9.25 38.02 -11.74
N PRO A 113 10.36 37.33 -11.36
CA PRO A 113 11.34 36.81 -12.32
C PRO A 113 10.78 35.70 -13.22
N ASP A 114 11.43 35.46 -14.36
CA ASP A 114 11.09 34.37 -15.27
C ASP A 114 11.12 33.00 -14.56
N VAL A 115 12.09 32.82 -13.66
CA VAL A 115 12.29 31.54 -12.94
C VAL A 115 12.61 31.78 -11.46
N LEU A 116 11.85 31.14 -10.58
CA LEU A 116 12.21 30.96 -9.17
C LEU A 116 12.61 29.51 -8.93
N VAL A 117 13.82 29.28 -8.38
CA VAL A 117 14.31 27.95 -8.00
C VAL A 117 14.24 27.77 -6.48
N TYR A 118 13.56 26.73 -6.03
CA TYR A 118 13.41 26.41 -4.60
C TYR A 118 14.00 25.06 -4.23
N ASP A 119 14.17 24.84 -2.92
CA ASP A 119 14.83 23.65 -2.40
C ASP A 119 13.86 22.48 -2.20
N TYR A 120 14.44 21.31 -1.94
CA TYR A 120 13.73 20.07 -1.68
C TYR A 120 14.43 19.19 -0.65
N ALA A 121 13.68 18.23 -0.13
CA ALA A 121 14.22 17.16 0.70
C ALA A 121 13.84 15.80 0.12
N ARG A 122 14.79 14.87 0.12
CA ARG A 122 14.52 13.46 -0.22
C ARG A 122 13.90 12.77 0.97
N THR A 123 12.65 12.35 0.84
CA THR A 123 11.93 11.59 1.87
C THR A 123 12.04 10.11 1.55
N PHE A 124 12.76 9.36 2.39
CA PHE A 124 12.94 7.93 2.22
C PHE A 124 11.79 7.18 2.86
N TRP A 125 11.46 6.00 2.31
CA TRP A 125 10.49 5.07 2.88
C TRP A 125 10.73 4.70 4.35
N SER A 126 11.91 4.99 4.90
CA SER A 126 12.25 4.77 6.31
C SER A 126 11.86 5.94 7.24
N GLY A 127 11.09 6.91 6.75
CA GLY A 127 10.78 8.16 7.46
C GLY A 127 11.93 9.18 7.51
N LYS A 128 13.12 8.83 6.99
CA LYS A 128 14.27 9.75 6.97
C LYS A 128 14.04 10.81 5.89
N SER A 129 14.17 12.08 6.22
CA SER A 129 14.23 13.18 5.25
C SER A 129 15.64 13.76 5.16
N VAL A 130 16.14 13.99 3.95
CA VAL A 130 17.48 14.55 3.70
C VAL A 130 17.38 15.71 2.73
N ARG A 131 17.65 16.92 3.22
CA ARG A 131 17.73 18.14 2.40
C ARG A 131 18.75 17.99 1.27
N ASN A 132 18.49 18.66 0.16
CA ASN A 132 19.38 18.75 -0.99
C ASN A 132 20.84 19.08 -0.57
N VAL A 133 21.79 18.28 -1.06
CA VAL A 133 23.22 18.47 -0.79
C VAL A 133 23.82 19.72 -1.43
N ALA A 134 23.11 20.32 -2.39
CA ALA A 134 23.51 21.54 -3.09
C ALA A 134 22.66 22.75 -2.66
N SER A 135 22.02 22.70 -1.48
CA SER A 135 21.20 23.81 -0.96
C SER A 135 21.95 25.13 -0.87
N ALA A 136 23.26 25.11 -0.66
CA ALA A 136 24.10 26.33 -0.67
C ALA A 136 24.01 27.14 -1.98
N GLN A 137 23.66 26.50 -3.11
CA GLN A 137 23.43 27.20 -4.38
C GLN A 137 22.13 28.01 -4.41
N LEU A 138 21.24 27.82 -3.43
CA LEU A 138 19.94 28.48 -3.31
C LEU A 138 19.96 29.67 -2.34
N THR A 139 21.14 30.08 -1.86
CA THR A 139 21.27 31.26 -0.97
C THR A 139 20.51 32.47 -1.51
N GLU A 140 19.78 33.15 -0.64
CA GLU A 140 19.00 34.36 -0.95
C GLU A 140 19.84 35.64 -0.79
N GLN A 141 21.11 35.50 -0.41
CA GLN A 141 22.05 36.61 -0.26
C GLN A 141 22.55 37.09 -1.64
N GLY A 142 22.58 38.41 -1.82
CA GLY A 142 23.05 39.07 -3.03
C GLY A 142 21.92 39.64 -3.90
N PRO A 143 22.25 40.18 -5.09
CA PRO A 143 21.26 40.74 -6.01
C PRO A 143 20.20 39.71 -6.41
N ALA A 144 18.94 40.13 -6.43
CA ALA A 144 17.82 39.37 -6.96
C ALA A 144 16.82 40.34 -7.63
N PRO A 145 16.33 40.03 -8.85
CA PRO A 145 16.70 38.87 -9.66
C PRO A 145 18.13 38.99 -10.23
N PHE A 146 18.68 37.88 -10.71
CA PHE A 146 20.02 37.80 -11.31
C PHE A 146 19.98 36.96 -12.59
N ARG A 147 21.01 37.04 -13.43
CA ARG A 147 21.14 36.16 -14.60
C ARG A 147 21.93 34.90 -14.26
N LEU A 148 21.78 33.83 -15.05
CA LEU A 148 22.48 32.57 -14.77
C LEU A 148 24.02 32.75 -14.72
N GLU A 149 24.56 33.71 -15.48
CA GLU A 149 25.99 34.06 -15.52
C GLU A 149 26.52 34.51 -14.15
N ASP A 150 25.69 35.15 -13.33
CA ASP A 150 26.04 35.58 -11.98
C ASP A 150 26.18 34.39 -11.03
N ARG A 151 25.39 33.32 -11.29
CA ARG A 151 25.29 32.13 -10.43
C ARG A 151 25.32 30.82 -11.23
N PRO A 152 26.42 30.51 -11.94
CA PRO A 152 26.54 29.32 -12.80
C PRO A 152 26.43 28.01 -12.04
N GLY A 153 26.59 28.05 -10.70
CA GLY A 153 26.44 26.90 -9.83
C GLY A 153 25.03 26.29 -9.84
N LEU A 154 24.00 27.03 -10.26
CA LEU A 154 22.64 26.50 -10.43
C LEU A 154 22.56 25.35 -11.44
N LEU A 155 23.45 25.32 -12.45
CA LEU A 155 23.56 24.19 -13.40
C LEU A 155 24.01 22.88 -12.75
N GLN A 156 24.53 22.93 -11.52
CA GLN A 156 24.97 21.77 -10.76
C GLN A 156 23.83 21.09 -9.99
N LEU A 157 22.69 21.79 -9.81
CA LEU A 157 21.50 21.26 -9.17
C LEU A 157 20.96 20.03 -9.90
N LEU A 158 20.10 19.29 -9.21
CA LEU A 158 19.41 18.16 -9.81
C LEU A 158 18.54 18.67 -10.97
N MET A 159 18.62 17.99 -12.12
CA MET A 159 17.85 18.34 -13.32
C MET A 159 16.43 17.81 -13.16
N VAL A 160 15.59 18.56 -12.45
CA VAL A 160 14.18 18.24 -12.18
C VAL A 160 13.31 19.45 -12.49
N ALA A 161 12.11 19.21 -13.02
CA ALA A 161 11.14 20.26 -13.26
C ALA A 161 10.50 20.79 -11.97
N TRP A 162 10.23 19.91 -11.00
CA TRP A 162 9.37 20.20 -9.85
C TRP A 162 9.95 21.13 -8.79
N ASN A 163 11.21 21.57 -8.93
CA ASN A 163 11.86 22.48 -7.99
C ASN A 163 11.86 23.95 -8.45
N LYS A 164 10.95 24.30 -9.37
CA LYS A 164 10.90 25.60 -10.02
C LYS A 164 9.47 26.09 -10.18
N ALA A 165 9.30 27.40 -10.02
CA ALA A 165 8.14 28.13 -10.54
C ALA A 165 8.62 28.91 -11.77
N CYS A 166 8.04 28.62 -12.94
CA CYS A 166 8.40 29.29 -14.20
C CYS A 166 7.26 30.20 -14.65
N ARG A 167 7.55 31.45 -14.98
CA ARG A 167 6.55 32.37 -15.54
C ARG A 167 6.01 31.80 -16.85
N ARG A 168 4.69 31.70 -16.98
CA ARG A 168 4.03 31.06 -18.13
C ARG A 168 4.37 31.75 -19.45
N GLU A 169 4.31 33.08 -19.48
CA GLU A 169 4.63 33.89 -20.66
C GLU A 169 6.08 33.68 -21.14
N PHE A 170 7.02 33.48 -20.21
CA PHE A 170 8.40 33.12 -20.54
C PHE A 170 8.48 31.73 -21.19
N VAL A 171 7.81 30.74 -20.60
CA VAL A 171 7.75 29.38 -21.16
C VAL A 171 7.15 29.36 -22.57
N GLU A 172 6.10 30.15 -22.82
CA GLU A 172 5.45 30.30 -24.12
C GLU A 172 6.36 31.01 -25.14
N ARG A 173 6.97 32.13 -24.75
CA ARG A 173 7.88 32.91 -25.60
C ARG A 173 9.07 32.10 -26.09
N GLU A 174 9.69 31.33 -25.20
CA GLU A 174 10.86 30.49 -25.50
C GLU A 174 10.48 29.13 -26.12
N GLY A 175 9.19 28.83 -26.29
CA GLY A 175 8.71 27.57 -26.88
C GLY A 175 9.11 26.32 -26.10
N LEU A 176 9.19 26.41 -24.76
CA LEU A 176 9.72 25.34 -23.92
C LEU A 176 8.68 24.23 -23.74
N ALA A 177 9.09 22.98 -24.00
CA ALA A 177 8.24 21.79 -23.84
C ALA A 177 9.06 20.56 -23.43
N PHE A 178 8.40 19.58 -22.84
CA PHE A 178 9.03 18.32 -22.46
C PHE A 178 9.06 17.34 -23.64
N PRO A 179 10.21 16.78 -24.02
CA PRO A 179 10.25 15.75 -25.03
C PRO A 179 9.86 14.36 -24.46
N PRO A 180 9.53 13.39 -25.32
CA PRO A 180 9.25 12.03 -24.87
C PRO A 180 10.53 11.30 -24.40
N GLY A 181 10.31 10.24 -23.61
CA GLY A 181 11.36 9.34 -23.13
C GLY A 181 11.88 9.69 -21.73
N TYR A 182 12.80 8.88 -21.22
CA TYR A 182 13.41 9.13 -19.91
C TYR A 182 14.30 10.37 -19.92
N TYR A 183 14.43 11.01 -18.75
CA TYR A 183 15.30 12.17 -18.52
C TYR A 183 14.83 13.44 -19.25
N GLU A 184 13.54 13.54 -19.53
CA GLU A 184 12.88 14.70 -20.14
C GLU A 184 13.06 16.00 -19.36
N ASP A 185 13.36 15.93 -18.05
CA ASP A 185 13.75 17.09 -17.25
C ASP A 185 15.05 17.75 -17.74
N THR A 186 15.92 17.02 -18.43
CA THR A 186 17.22 17.51 -18.92
C THR A 186 17.06 18.61 -19.98
N PRO A 187 16.34 18.36 -21.09
CA PRO A 187 16.02 19.37 -22.10
C PRO A 187 14.93 20.36 -21.68
N TRP A 188 14.37 20.23 -20.48
CA TRP A 188 13.57 21.29 -19.85
C TRP A 188 14.46 22.21 -19.01
N THR A 189 15.15 21.63 -18.01
CA THR A 189 15.86 22.39 -16.97
C THR A 189 16.98 23.24 -17.54
N PHE A 190 17.77 22.72 -18.49
CA PHE A 190 18.88 23.49 -19.04
C PHE A 190 18.41 24.68 -19.88
N PRO A 191 17.52 24.51 -20.88
CA PRO A 191 16.93 25.65 -21.59
C PRO A 191 16.26 26.67 -20.66
N VAL A 192 15.43 26.23 -19.70
CA VAL A 192 14.77 27.11 -18.72
C VAL A 192 15.78 28.00 -17.99
N LEU A 193 16.89 27.44 -17.50
CA LEU A 193 17.87 28.22 -16.74
C LEU A 193 18.75 29.10 -17.64
N MET A 194 19.10 28.65 -18.84
CA MET A 194 20.00 29.41 -19.72
C MET A 194 19.29 30.54 -20.46
N ALA A 195 18.00 30.37 -20.81
CA ALA A 195 17.20 31.36 -21.53
C ALA A 195 16.53 32.39 -20.62
N ALA A 196 16.42 32.12 -19.31
CA ALA A 196 15.82 33.06 -18.36
C ALA A 196 16.66 34.34 -18.25
N GLU A 197 16.01 35.50 -18.39
CA GLU A 197 16.66 36.80 -18.22
C GLU A 197 16.69 37.22 -16.76
N SER A 198 15.78 36.67 -15.96
CA SER A 198 15.65 36.95 -14.53
C SER A 198 15.42 35.66 -13.73
N ILE A 199 16.34 35.38 -12.81
CA ILE A 199 16.29 34.21 -11.93
C ILE A 199 16.32 34.68 -10.48
N THR A 200 15.54 34.03 -9.62
CA THR A 200 15.69 34.14 -8.17
C THR A 200 15.76 32.75 -7.52
N THR A 201 16.20 32.71 -6.27
CA THR A 201 16.21 31.50 -5.45
C THR A 201 15.41 31.69 -4.17
N LEU A 202 14.94 30.57 -3.63
CA LEU A 202 14.29 30.45 -2.34
C LEU A 202 14.95 29.29 -1.58
N ASP A 203 15.66 29.58 -0.50
CA ASP A 203 16.38 28.60 0.33
C ASP A 203 15.44 27.89 1.32
N ARG A 204 14.30 27.43 0.81
CA ARG A 204 13.26 26.72 1.56
C ARG A 204 12.91 25.41 0.87
N VAL A 205 12.81 24.35 1.67
CA VAL A 205 12.30 23.05 1.22
C VAL A 205 10.81 23.21 0.90
N CYS A 206 10.47 23.22 -0.38
CA CYS A 206 9.09 23.34 -0.87
C CYS A 206 8.53 21.99 -1.36
N VAL A 207 9.39 21.02 -1.66
CA VAL A 207 9.01 19.68 -2.15
C VAL A 207 9.64 18.58 -1.31
N HIS A 208 8.83 17.59 -0.96
CA HIS A 208 9.28 16.29 -0.46
C HIS A 208 9.37 15.30 -1.63
N TYR A 209 10.60 15.05 -2.08
CA TYR A 209 10.91 14.14 -3.17
C TYR A 209 11.01 12.68 -2.65
N ARG A 210 9.96 11.90 -2.86
CA ARG A 210 9.78 10.56 -2.33
C ARG A 210 10.73 9.56 -2.97
N GLN A 211 11.59 8.96 -2.14
CA GLN A 211 12.48 7.88 -2.54
C GLN A 211 11.77 6.53 -2.36
N ARG A 212 11.05 6.12 -3.40
CA ARG A 212 10.43 4.79 -3.48
C ARG A 212 11.48 3.69 -3.51
N ARG A 213 11.20 2.58 -2.82
CA ARG A 213 12.06 1.39 -2.83
C ARG A 213 12.05 0.65 -4.17
N GLN A 214 10.89 0.64 -4.85
CA GLN A 214 10.70 0.04 -6.16
C GLN A 214 9.79 0.93 -7.02
N GLY A 215 9.86 0.77 -8.35
CA GLY A 215 8.96 1.44 -9.30
C GLY A 215 9.37 2.85 -9.74
N ASN A 216 10.45 3.43 -9.20
CA ASN A 216 10.97 4.69 -9.71
C ASN A 216 11.69 4.50 -11.06
N ILE A 217 11.53 5.48 -11.96
CA ILE A 217 12.17 5.50 -13.29
C ILE A 217 13.69 5.33 -13.17
N LEU A 218 14.30 5.97 -12.17
CA LEU A 218 15.76 6.03 -11.99
C LEU A 218 16.40 4.80 -11.33
N GLY A 219 15.60 3.92 -10.69
CA GLY A 219 16.06 2.68 -10.07
C GLY A 219 15.65 1.42 -10.83
N THR A 220 14.79 1.53 -11.84
CA THR A 220 14.32 0.39 -12.64
C THR A 220 15.28 0.06 -13.79
N SER A 221 15.56 -1.23 -14.03
CA SER A 221 16.40 -1.67 -15.15
C SER A 221 15.65 -1.59 -16.47
N SER A 222 16.10 -0.73 -17.39
CA SER A 222 15.39 -0.51 -18.66
C SER A 222 16.32 -0.08 -19.79
N ARG A 223 15.95 -0.44 -21.04
CA ARG A 223 16.59 0.12 -22.23
C ARG A 223 16.26 1.59 -22.45
N LYS A 224 15.17 2.12 -21.86
CA LYS A 224 14.80 3.54 -21.91
C LYS A 224 15.90 4.46 -21.35
N HIS A 225 16.83 3.96 -20.55
CA HIS A 225 17.99 4.76 -20.12
C HIS A 225 18.91 5.21 -21.27
N PHE A 226 18.78 4.64 -22.47
CA PHE A 226 19.47 5.13 -23.66
C PHE A 226 18.92 6.47 -24.17
N ASP A 227 17.71 6.86 -23.76
CA ASP A 227 17.10 8.13 -24.14
C ASP A 227 17.96 9.32 -23.72
N VAL A 228 18.80 9.16 -22.68
CA VAL A 228 19.77 10.17 -22.23
C VAL A 228 20.61 10.77 -23.36
N PHE A 229 20.95 9.98 -24.40
CA PHE A 229 21.70 10.48 -25.55
C PHE A 229 20.87 11.48 -26.36
N ALA A 230 19.64 11.11 -26.70
CA ALA A 230 18.72 11.99 -27.42
C ALA A 230 18.37 13.24 -26.60
N GLN A 231 18.25 13.11 -25.27
CA GLN A 231 18.01 14.26 -24.39
C GLN A 231 19.14 15.28 -24.42
N TYR A 232 20.41 14.84 -24.39
CA TYR A 232 21.53 15.77 -24.52
C TYR A 232 21.70 16.30 -25.94
N ASP A 233 21.40 15.51 -26.97
CA ASP A 233 21.38 16.03 -28.36
C ASP A 233 20.37 17.18 -28.51
N ARG A 234 19.19 17.11 -27.87
CA ARG A 234 18.22 18.21 -27.81
C ARG A 234 18.76 19.44 -27.10
N VAL A 235 19.46 19.26 -25.97
CA VAL A 235 20.09 20.37 -25.22
C VAL A 235 21.17 21.06 -26.06
N PHE A 236 22.02 20.31 -26.77
CA PHE A 236 23.03 20.90 -27.64
C PHE A 236 22.41 21.54 -28.88
N ALA A 237 21.34 20.97 -29.45
CA ALA A 237 20.61 21.59 -30.54
C ALA A 237 19.96 22.92 -30.11
N PHE A 238 19.46 23.01 -28.87
CA PHE A 238 18.97 24.26 -28.30
C PHE A 238 20.10 25.31 -28.22
N LEU A 239 21.29 24.93 -27.73
CA LEU A 239 22.46 25.83 -27.74
C LEU A 239 22.86 26.26 -29.15
N ASP A 240 22.79 25.35 -30.13
CA ASP A 240 23.17 25.66 -31.52
C ASP A 240 22.18 26.62 -32.19
N ALA A 241 20.92 26.63 -31.75
CA ALA A 241 19.92 27.60 -32.18
C ALA A 241 20.03 28.97 -31.47
N HIS A 242 20.81 29.07 -30.39
CA HIS A 242 20.94 30.25 -29.52
C HIS A 242 22.43 30.61 -29.34
N PRO A 243 23.08 31.21 -30.35
CA PRO A 243 24.52 31.49 -30.34
C PRO A 243 25.02 32.30 -29.13
N GLU A 244 24.18 33.17 -28.57
CA GLU A 244 24.43 33.95 -27.36
C GLU A 244 24.67 33.07 -26.12
N LEU A 245 24.09 31.86 -26.10
CA LEU A 245 24.24 30.88 -25.02
C LEU A 245 25.43 29.92 -25.23
N ALA A 246 26.17 30.04 -26.34
CA ALA A 246 27.24 29.09 -26.71
C ALA A 246 28.33 28.94 -25.63
N HIS A 247 28.53 29.98 -24.82
CA HIS A 247 29.48 29.98 -23.71
C HIS A 247 29.16 28.94 -22.61
N TRP A 248 27.92 28.45 -22.52
CA TRP A 248 27.51 27.37 -21.60
C TRP A 248 27.92 25.97 -22.05
N ARG A 249 28.28 25.78 -23.33
CA ARG A 249 28.64 24.49 -23.93
C ARG A 249 29.67 23.68 -23.11
N PRO A 250 30.74 24.25 -22.53
CA PRO A 250 31.66 23.51 -21.68
C PRO A 250 31.05 23.01 -20.37
N ALA A 251 30.13 23.77 -19.76
CA ALA A 251 29.42 23.37 -18.55
C ALA A 251 28.47 22.20 -18.84
N LEU A 252 27.69 22.27 -19.91
CA LEU A 252 26.77 21.21 -20.33
C LEU A 252 27.51 19.94 -20.73
N PHE A 253 28.65 20.06 -21.43
CA PHE A 253 29.48 18.90 -21.76
C PHE A 253 29.95 18.15 -20.50
N ARG A 254 30.35 18.86 -19.43
CA ARG A 254 30.70 18.22 -18.15
C ARG A 254 29.50 17.51 -17.52
N ARG A 255 28.33 18.15 -17.50
CA ARG A 255 27.09 17.57 -16.96
C ARG A 255 26.65 16.32 -17.72
N MET A 256 26.77 16.34 -19.05
CA MET A 256 26.52 15.19 -19.90
C MET A 256 27.40 14.00 -19.49
N VAL A 257 28.72 14.19 -19.42
CA VAL A 257 29.63 13.09 -19.09
C VAL A 257 29.38 12.55 -17.69
N ASP A 258 29.15 13.42 -16.72
CA ASP A 258 28.80 13.00 -15.35
C ASP A 258 27.51 12.18 -15.29
N HIS A 259 26.48 12.60 -16.05
CA HIS A 259 25.23 11.88 -16.12
C HIS A 259 25.40 10.50 -16.78
N LEU A 260 26.10 10.43 -17.92
CA LEU A 260 26.37 9.17 -18.60
C LEU A 260 27.14 8.17 -17.71
N VAL A 261 28.12 8.65 -16.95
CA VAL A 261 28.85 7.82 -15.98
C VAL A 261 27.93 7.34 -14.85
N LYS A 262 27.04 8.19 -14.34
CA LYS A 262 26.08 7.81 -13.30
C LYS A 262 25.12 6.73 -13.79
N VAL A 263 24.62 6.83 -15.02
CA VAL A 263 23.77 5.79 -15.64
C VAL A 263 24.54 4.47 -15.79
N PHE A 264 25.77 4.54 -16.30
CA PHE A 264 26.60 3.35 -16.52
C PHE A 264 27.01 2.63 -15.22
N ALA A 265 27.40 3.40 -14.19
CA ALA A 265 27.90 2.87 -12.92
C ALA A 265 26.79 2.26 -12.06
N HIS A 266 25.53 2.66 -12.24
CA HIS A 266 24.43 2.10 -11.48
C HIS A 266 24.19 0.62 -11.86
N ARG A 267 24.12 -0.26 -10.86
CA ARG A 267 24.00 -1.72 -11.11
C ARG A 267 22.66 -2.10 -11.72
N GLU A 268 21.63 -1.33 -11.43
CA GLU A 268 20.23 -1.68 -11.70
C GLU A 268 19.59 -0.85 -12.81
N ARG A 269 20.29 0.11 -13.44
CA ARG A 269 19.70 0.90 -14.55
C ARG A 269 19.76 0.19 -15.90
N LEU A 270 20.89 -0.43 -16.22
CA LEU A 270 21.10 -1.04 -17.54
C LEU A 270 20.83 -2.55 -17.50
N PRO A 271 20.01 -3.10 -18.42
CA PRO A 271 19.81 -4.54 -18.57
C PRO A 271 21.12 -5.30 -18.77
N ARG A 272 21.14 -6.59 -18.39
CA ARG A 272 22.30 -7.47 -18.64
C ARG A 272 22.58 -7.52 -20.15
N GLY A 273 23.86 -7.40 -20.52
CA GLY A 273 24.30 -7.36 -21.93
C GLY A 273 24.32 -5.97 -22.59
N CYS A 274 23.53 -4.99 -22.11
CA CYS A 274 23.43 -3.67 -22.77
C CYS A 274 24.59 -2.70 -22.44
N ARG A 275 25.44 -3.02 -21.45
CA ARG A 275 26.49 -2.09 -20.97
C ARG A 275 27.57 -1.79 -22.00
N ALA A 276 27.96 -2.78 -22.81
CA ALA A 276 28.96 -2.57 -23.86
C ALA A 276 28.42 -1.63 -24.96
N GLU A 277 27.17 -1.83 -25.36
CA GLU A 277 26.47 -0.94 -26.30
C GLU A 277 26.36 0.47 -25.73
N PHE A 278 25.93 0.62 -24.47
CA PHE A 278 25.80 1.93 -23.82
C PHE A 278 27.12 2.69 -23.80
N LEU A 279 28.23 2.01 -23.45
CA LEU A 279 29.56 2.61 -23.41
C LEU A 279 30.05 3.03 -24.81
N ARG A 280 29.75 2.23 -25.84
CA ARG A 280 30.05 2.58 -27.24
C ARG A 280 29.31 3.85 -27.66
N ARG A 281 28.00 3.95 -27.38
CA ARG A 281 27.22 5.15 -27.67
C ARG A 281 27.71 6.35 -26.86
N ALA A 282 28.01 6.18 -25.58
CA ALA A 282 28.58 7.24 -24.73
C ALA A 282 29.92 7.76 -25.25
N ARG A 283 30.77 6.90 -25.79
CA ARG A 283 32.04 7.32 -26.42
C ARG A 283 31.82 8.10 -27.71
N ALA A 284 30.86 7.70 -28.54
CA ALA A 284 30.49 8.45 -29.75
C ALA A 284 29.94 9.84 -29.38
N HIS A 285 29.05 9.91 -28.38
CA HIS A 285 28.49 11.16 -27.85
C HIS A 285 29.58 12.08 -27.27
N TYR A 286 30.52 11.52 -26.50
CA TYR A 286 31.68 12.24 -25.99
C TYR A 286 32.50 12.89 -27.12
N ARG A 287 32.70 12.17 -28.23
CA ARG A 287 33.47 12.69 -29.39
C ARG A 287 32.71 13.79 -30.12
N ARG A 288 31.41 13.60 -30.35
CA ARG A 288 30.53 14.54 -31.06
C ARG A 288 30.50 15.92 -30.39
N HIS A 289 30.33 15.93 -29.06
CA HIS A 289 30.15 17.17 -28.29
C HIS A 289 31.44 17.65 -27.60
N ARG A 290 32.60 17.11 -27.98
CA ARG A 290 33.88 17.42 -27.34
C ARG A 290 34.18 18.92 -27.44
N VAL A 291 34.52 19.52 -26.31
CA VAL A 291 35.03 20.90 -26.23
C VAL A 291 36.57 20.86 -26.12
N PRO A 292 37.33 21.29 -27.15
CA PRO A 292 38.79 21.40 -27.08
C PRO A 292 39.23 22.38 -25.98
N GLY A 293 40.38 22.13 -25.35
CA GLY A 293 40.95 23.04 -24.33
C GLY A 293 40.27 23.02 -22.95
N LEU A 294 39.21 22.23 -22.74
CA LEU A 294 38.48 22.19 -21.47
C LEU A 294 39.35 21.67 -20.30
N GLN A 295 39.62 22.54 -19.33
CA GLN A 295 40.29 22.18 -18.07
C GLN A 295 39.34 21.41 -17.15
N LEU A 296 39.77 20.23 -16.69
CA LEU A 296 38.95 19.32 -15.88
C LEU A 296 39.53 19.10 -14.48
N PRO A 297 38.71 19.26 -13.41
CA PRO A 297 39.08 18.83 -12.07
C PRO A 297 39.52 17.37 -12.03
N LEU A 298 40.41 17.02 -11.11
CA LEU A 298 41.07 15.70 -11.04
C LEU A 298 40.05 14.54 -10.93
N ARG A 299 38.96 14.74 -10.17
CA ARG A 299 37.84 13.78 -10.05
C ARG A 299 37.06 13.59 -11.36
N SER A 300 36.87 14.66 -12.13
CA SER A 300 36.20 14.61 -13.44
C SER A 300 37.08 13.96 -14.50
N ARG A 301 38.42 14.12 -14.43
CA ARG A 301 39.35 13.43 -15.35
C ARG A 301 39.17 11.91 -15.32
N VAL A 302 38.99 11.29 -14.15
CA VAL A 302 38.77 9.83 -14.04
C VAL A 302 37.49 9.40 -14.75
N ARG A 303 36.39 10.14 -14.56
CA ARG A 303 35.08 9.87 -15.20
C ARG A 303 35.16 10.02 -16.72
N HIS A 304 35.80 11.08 -17.19
CA HIS A 304 36.03 11.32 -18.61
C HIS A 304 36.93 10.25 -19.23
N THR A 305 37.99 9.81 -18.54
CA THR A 305 38.86 8.71 -18.99
C THR A 305 38.11 7.39 -19.07
N LEU A 306 37.19 7.10 -18.14
CA LEU A 306 36.36 5.89 -18.18
C LEU A 306 35.51 5.81 -19.45
N ILE A 307 34.83 6.90 -19.83
CA ILE A 307 34.03 6.97 -21.06
C ILE A 307 34.92 7.03 -22.32
N ARG A 308 36.01 7.81 -22.27
CA ARG A 308 36.95 8.00 -23.40
C ARG A 308 37.69 6.70 -23.78
N CYS A 309 38.15 5.94 -22.79
CA CYS A 309 38.99 4.75 -22.96
C CYS A 309 38.24 3.42 -22.86
N GLY A 310 37.00 3.40 -22.35
CA GLY A 310 36.15 2.19 -22.37
C GLY A 310 36.54 1.08 -21.37
N LEU A 311 37.18 1.42 -20.25
CA LEU A 311 37.87 0.50 -19.34
C LEU A 311 36.93 -0.28 -18.37
N HIS A 312 35.97 -1.05 -18.89
CA HIS A 312 34.96 -1.77 -18.08
C HIS A 312 35.54 -2.83 -17.10
N ARG A 313 36.65 -3.49 -17.47
CA ARG A 313 37.22 -4.63 -16.70
C ARG A 313 37.86 -4.21 -15.37
N THR A 314 38.53 -3.06 -15.33
CA THR A 314 39.23 -2.54 -14.13
C THR A 314 38.27 -2.04 -13.05
N TYR A 315 37.13 -1.45 -13.44
CA TYR A 315 36.08 -1.02 -12.49
C TYR A 315 35.42 -2.20 -11.74
N ARG A 316 35.25 -3.36 -12.40
CA ARG A 316 34.70 -4.57 -11.77
C ARG A 316 35.66 -5.18 -10.73
N LEU A 317 36.96 -5.16 -11.00
CA LEU A 317 38.00 -5.66 -10.07
C LEU A 317 38.04 -4.84 -8.77
N LEU A 318 37.93 -3.52 -8.85
CA LEU A 318 37.90 -2.62 -7.68
C LEU A 318 36.66 -2.82 -6.79
N GLN A 319 35.49 -3.06 -7.40
CA GLN A 319 34.24 -3.31 -6.67
C GLN A 319 34.24 -4.68 -5.95
N LEU A 320 34.84 -5.71 -6.57
CA LEU A 320 34.99 -7.04 -5.95
C LEU A 320 35.96 -7.01 -4.76
N ALA A 321 37.06 -6.25 -4.87
CA ALA A 321 38.03 -6.09 -3.79
C ALA A 321 37.42 -5.39 -2.54
N ALA A 322 36.50 -4.44 -2.72
CA ALA A 322 35.81 -3.75 -1.63
C ALA A 322 34.72 -4.60 -0.92
N ALA A 323 34.19 -5.62 -1.62
CA ALA A 323 33.17 -6.54 -1.08
C ALA A 323 33.79 -7.70 -0.29
N LEU A 324 34.99 -8.15 -0.67
CA LEU A 324 35.72 -9.24 -0.01
C LEU A 324 36.30 -8.84 1.36
N ARG A 325 36.44 -7.55 1.65
CA ARG A 325 37.06 -7.03 2.89
C ARG A 325 36.14 -7.03 4.13
N ARG A 326 34.88 -7.47 4.02
CA ARG A 326 33.85 -7.32 5.07
C ARG A 326 33.33 -8.61 5.72
N ARG A 327 33.99 -9.76 5.53
CA ARG A 327 33.52 -11.04 6.11
C ARG A 327 34.62 -11.92 6.69
N SER A 328 34.98 -11.63 7.94
CA SER A 328 35.53 -12.54 8.96
C SER A 328 35.61 -11.71 10.25
N ALA A 329 35.31 -12.14 11.48
CA ALA A 329 35.16 -13.44 12.11
C ALA A 329 34.23 -13.31 13.34
N LYS A 330 33.71 -14.45 13.86
CA LYS A 330 33.58 -14.81 15.29
C LYS A 330 32.49 -15.87 15.47
N LEU A 331 32.85 -17.06 15.94
CA LEU A 331 31.94 -18.02 16.58
C LEU A 331 32.71 -19.19 17.21
N ALA A 332 32.57 -19.40 18.53
CA ALA A 332 33.09 -20.62 19.17
C ALA A 332 32.34 -21.11 20.44
N VAL A 333 31.13 -20.62 20.77
CA VAL A 333 30.40 -21.09 21.99
C VAL A 333 28.99 -21.67 21.71
N LYS A 334 28.53 -21.70 20.44
CA LYS A 334 27.25 -22.29 20.03
C LYS A 334 27.47 -23.63 19.31
N LEU A 335 27.75 -24.74 19.99
CA LEU A 335 28.06 -26.01 19.28
C LEU A 335 27.02 -27.14 19.42
N LEU A 336 26.34 -27.32 20.55
CA LEU A 336 25.39 -28.46 20.67
C LEU A 336 23.97 -28.18 20.12
N ARG A 337 23.36 -27.02 20.40
CA ARG A 337 22.12 -26.59 19.70
C ARG A 337 22.37 -26.22 18.22
N ALA A 338 23.62 -25.92 17.88
CA ALA A 338 24.01 -25.58 16.52
C ALA A 338 24.19 -26.80 15.62
N ALA A 339 24.45 -28.01 16.13
CA ALA A 339 24.60 -29.19 15.28
C ALA A 339 23.31 -29.52 14.53
N ARG A 340 22.17 -29.64 15.23
CA ARG A 340 20.84 -29.85 14.61
C ARG A 340 20.44 -28.68 13.71
N ALA A 341 20.64 -27.44 14.17
CA ALA A 341 20.34 -26.26 13.36
C ALA A 341 21.23 -26.19 12.10
N SER A 342 22.50 -26.61 12.17
CA SER A 342 23.43 -26.67 11.06
C SER A 342 23.10 -27.80 10.11
N ALA A 343 22.71 -28.97 10.61
CA ALA A 343 22.23 -30.09 9.82
C ALA A 343 20.95 -29.70 9.04
N LEU A 344 19.99 -29.03 9.69
CA LEU A 344 18.78 -28.53 9.02
C LEU A 344 19.09 -27.40 8.03
N ARG A 345 20.06 -26.54 8.31
CA ARG A 345 20.55 -25.53 7.35
C ARG A 345 21.23 -26.19 6.14
N LEU A 346 22.03 -27.23 6.36
CA LEU A 346 22.66 -28.00 5.29
C LEU A 346 21.60 -28.72 4.46
N HIS A 347 20.64 -29.39 5.10
CA HIS A 347 19.48 -29.99 4.46
C HIS A 347 18.74 -28.97 3.60
N TYR A 348 18.40 -27.81 4.16
CA TYR A 348 17.73 -26.74 3.41
C TYR A 348 18.55 -26.29 2.19
N ARG A 349 19.87 -26.09 2.34
CA ARG A 349 20.77 -25.75 1.23
C ARG A 349 20.83 -26.83 0.15
N VAL A 350 20.78 -28.11 0.53
CA VAL A 350 20.70 -29.23 -0.40
C VAL A 350 19.35 -29.21 -1.13
N GLN A 351 18.23 -29.05 -0.40
CA GLN A 351 16.90 -28.99 -1.01
C GLN A 351 16.74 -27.81 -1.97
N LEU A 352 17.38 -26.67 -1.70
CA LEU A 352 17.42 -25.51 -2.60
C LEU A 352 18.12 -25.79 -3.94
N ARG A 353 18.97 -26.82 -4.02
CA ARG A 353 19.62 -27.23 -5.28
C ARG A 353 18.83 -28.28 -6.06
N LEU A 354 17.87 -28.96 -5.42
CA LEU A 354 17.02 -29.95 -6.07
C LEU A 354 15.89 -29.28 -6.86
N PRO A 355 15.31 -29.96 -7.88
CA PRO A 355 14.20 -29.41 -8.65
C PRO A 355 12.99 -29.04 -7.78
N LEU A 356 12.30 -27.98 -8.18
CA LEU A 356 10.99 -27.61 -7.64
C LEU A 356 9.97 -28.70 -7.96
N ARG A 357 9.03 -28.91 -7.04
CA ARG A 357 7.90 -29.82 -7.16
C ARG A 357 6.69 -29.01 -7.61
N THR A 358 6.37 -29.09 -8.89
CA THR A 358 5.28 -28.32 -9.52
C THR A 358 3.90 -28.77 -9.07
N ASP A 359 3.80 -29.98 -8.54
CA ASP A 359 2.61 -30.65 -7.98
C ASP A 359 2.40 -30.35 -6.49
N ARG A 360 3.06 -29.33 -5.91
CA ARG A 360 3.03 -29.06 -4.46
C ARG A 360 2.73 -27.62 -4.11
N ALA A 361 1.84 -27.46 -3.14
CA ALA A 361 1.50 -26.20 -2.49
C ALA A 361 1.64 -26.33 -0.98
N VAL A 362 2.20 -25.31 -0.33
CA VAL A 362 2.32 -25.23 1.13
C VAL A 362 1.60 -23.98 1.65
N PHE A 363 0.83 -24.16 2.72
CA PHE A 363 -0.05 -23.15 3.30
C PHE A 363 0.33 -22.89 4.75
N THR A 364 0.09 -21.67 5.23
CA THR A 364 0.21 -21.32 6.63
C THR A 364 -0.68 -20.13 6.97
N ALA A 365 -1.13 -20.06 8.22
CA ALA A 365 -1.82 -18.89 8.77
C ALA A 365 -1.09 -18.39 10.02
N GLN A 366 -0.99 -17.06 10.18
CA GLN A 366 -0.51 -16.35 11.38
C GLN A 366 0.50 -17.14 12.25
N ASP A 367 1.79 -17.15 11.88
CA ASP A 367 2.90 -17.78 12.61
C ASP A 367 2.70 -19.27 13.00
N GLY A 368 1.95 -20.01 12.18
CA GLY A 368 1.69 -21.44 12.37
C GLY A 368 0.54 -21.74 13.34
N ARG A 369 -0.43 -20.83 13.45
CA ARG A 369 -1.75 -21.11 14.03
C ARG A 369 -2.49 -22.18 13.20
N GLY A 370 -3.63 -22.65 13.72
CA GLY A 370 -4.44 -23.71 13.10
C GLY A 370 -4.92 -23.41 11.68
N HIS A 371 -5.54 -24.41 11.06
CA HIS A 371 -6.18 -24.27 9.74
C HIS A 371 -7.36 -23.31 9.82
N GLY A 372 -7.45 -22.37 8.88
CA GLY A 372 -8.50 -21.34 8.85
C GLY A 372 -8.11 -20.10 8.06
N GLY A 373 -9.00 -19.11 8.06
CA GLY A 373 -8.86 -17.85 7.34
C GLY A 373 -8.66 -18.01 5.83
N SER A 374 -8.15 -16.97 5.19
CA SER A 374 -7.97 -16.94 3.73
C SER A 374 -7.02 -18.04 3.20
N PRO A 375 -5.90 -18.38 3.86
CA PRO A 375 -5.09 -19.53 3.43
C PRO A 375 -5.85 -20.86 3.51
N GLY A 376 -6.75 -21.03 4.48
CA GLY A 376 -7.58 -22.23 4.63
C GLY A 376 -8.60 -22.37 3.50
N ALA A 377 -9.29 -21.28 3.18
CA ALA A 377 -10.22 -21.23 2.04
C ALA A 377 -9.50 -21.49 0.71
N LEU A 378 -8.30 -20.93 0.52
CA LEU A 378 -7.48 -21.20 -0.65
C LEU A 378 -7.01 -22.66 -0.71
N GLU A 379 -6.63 -23.27 0.41
CA GLU A 379 -6.26 -24.70 0.46
C GLU A 379 -7.42 -25.59 -0.01
N ALA A 380 -8.65 -25.32 0.46
CA ALA A 380 -9.84 -26.04 0.04
C ALA A 380 -10.14 -25.84 -1.46
N ALA A 381 -9.96 -24.62 -1.98
CA ALA A 381 -10.10 -24.32 -3.40
C ALA A 381 -9.02 -25.02 -4.24
N PHE A 382 -7.78 -25.13 -3.76
CA PHE A 382 -6.72 -25.90 -4.43
C PHE A 382 -7.10 -27.38 -4.56
N ARG A 383 -7.57 -27.99 -3.47
CA ARG A 383 -8.01 -29.40 -3.49
C ARG A 383 -9.16 -29.66 -4.46
N THR A 384 -10.06 -28.70 -4.61
CA THR A 384 -11.25 -28.84 -5.46
C THR A 384 -10.94 -28.56 -6.94
N LEU A 385 -10.29 -27.43 -7.23
CA LEU A 385 -10.10 -26.94 -8.59
C LEU A 385 -8.85 -27.49 -9.29
N VAL A 386 -7.82 -27.83 -8.51
CA VAL A 386 -6.53 -28.32 -9.01
C VAL A 386 -6.05 -29.53 -8.20
N PRO A 387 -6.82 -30.63 -8.16
CA PRO A 387 -6.54 -31.80 -7.30
C PRO A 387 -5.21 -32.50 -7.59
N HIS A 388 -4.62 -32.27 -8.76
CA HIS A 388 -3.28 -32.75 -9.11
C HIS A 388 -2.16 -32.06 -8.29
N ILE A 389 -2.44 -30.93 -7.63
CA ILE A 389 -1.53 -30.25 -6.71
C ILE A 389 -1.83 -30.71 -5.29
N ARG A 390 -0.87 -31.41 -4.68
CA ARG A 390 -0.99 -31.91 -3.30
C ARG A 390 -0.67 -30.79 -2.31
N THR A 391 -1.55 -30.60 -1.34
CA THR A 391 -1.46 -29.53 -0.33
C THR A 391 -0.77 -30.00 0.95
N ALA A 392 -0.06 -29.08 1.59
CA ALA A 392 0.55 -29.26 2.91
C ALA A 392 0.32 -28.03 3.77
N TRP A 393 0.10 -28.21 5.08
CA TRP A 393 -0.18 -27.12 6.01
C TRP A 393 0.90 -27.03 7.08
N ILE A 394 1.45 -25.84 7.26
CA ILE A 394 2.41 -25.54 8.33
C ILE A 394 1.64 -25.06 9.55
N ALA A 395 1.59 -25.90 10.59
CA ALA A 395 1.01 -25.60 11.89
C ALA A 395 1.90 -26.12 13.03
N ARG A 396 1.93 -25.38 14.14
CA ARG A 396 2.59 -25.84 15.37
C ARG A 396 1.89 -27.09 15.92
N PRO A 397 2.61 -28.01 16.60
CA PRO A 397 2.06 -29.27 17.07
C PRO A 397 0.71 -29.14 17.79
N GLU A 398 0.57 -28.14 18.64
CA GLU A 398 -0.65 -27.85 19.41
C GLU A 398 -1.89 -27.57 18.54
N HIS A 399 -1.72 -27.11 17.30
CA HIS A 399 -2.81 -26.78 16.39
C HIS A 399 -3.00 -27.79 15.25
N GLN A 400 -2.19 -28.86 15.19
CA GLN A 400 -2.26 -29.82 14.08
C GLN A 400 -3.59 -30.59 14.00
N HIS A 401 -4.33 -30.68 15.10
CA HIS A 401 -5.66 -31.27 15.14
C HIS A 401 -6.68 -30.52 14.26
N THR A 402 -6.47 -29.22 14.04
CA THR A 402 -7.33 -28.39 13.16
C THR A 402 -7.09 -28.66 11.66
N VAL A 403 -5.98 -29.30 11.29
CA VAL A 403 -5.62 -29.50 9.88
C VAL A 403 -6.43 -30.68 9.30
N PRO A 404 -7.14 -30.47 8.16
CA PRO A 404 -7.94 -31.52 7.52
C PRO A 404 -7.12 -32.80 7.26
N PRO A 405 -7.70 -34.01 7.45
CA PRO A 405 -6.98 -35.27 7.26
C PRO A 405 -6.36 -35.45 5.87
N ALA A 406 -7.01 -34.90 4.83
CA ALA A 406 -6.52 -34.94 3.46
C ALA A 406 -5.30 -34.03 3.19
N THR A 407 -4.95 -33.14 4.14
CA THR A 407 -3.83 -32.19 4.01
C THR A 407 -2.61 -32.69 4.79
N ALA A 408 -1.44 -32.70 4.14
CA ALA A 408 -0.20 -33.11 4.82
C ALA A 408 0.18 -32.12 5.93
N ARG A 409 0.34 -32.61 7.16
CA ARG A 409 0.71 -31.79 8.33
C ARG A 409 2.23 -31.59 8.38
N VAL A 410 2.66 -30.34 8.53
CA VAL A 410 4.09 -29.96 8.56
C VAL A 410 4.39 -29.11 9.79
N SER A 411 5.24 -29.61 10.69
CA SER A 411 5.65 -28.83 11.87
C SER A 411 6.81 -27.88 11.55
N PRO A 412 6.74 -26.60 11.96
CA PRO A 412 7.85 -25.65 11.80
C PRO A 412 9.19 -26.19 12.30
N GLY A 413 10.28 -25.86 11.59
CA GLY A 413 11.64 -26.23 11.98
C GLY A 413 12.04 -27.70 11.74
N THR A 414 11.17 -28.54 11.17
CA THR A 414 11.49 -29.92 10.79
C THR A 414 12.16 -30.02 9.42
N ALA A 415 12.74 -31.18 9.07
CA ALA A 415 13.28 -31.41 7.73
C ALA A 415 12.17 -31.33 6.65
N ALA A 416 10.97 -31.82 6.96
CA ALA A 416 9.79 -31.71 6.08
C ALA A 416 9.41 -30.26 5.82
N TYR A 417 9.43 -29.41 6.86
CA TYR A 417 9.22 -27.97 6.75
C TYR A 417 10.21 -27.30 5.80
N TRP A 418 11.51 -27.51 6.00
CA TRP A 418 12.53 -26.93 5.14
C TRP A 418 12.47 -27.47 3.71
N THR A 419 12.11 -28.74 3.52
CA THR A 419 11.85 -29.32 2.18
C THR A 419 10.65 -28.64 1.52
N ALA A 420 9.55 -28.45 2.25
CA ALA A 420 8.35 -27.81 1.73
C ALA A 420 8.63 -26.38 1.28
N LEU A 421 9.34 -25.59 2.10
CA LEU A 421 9.75 -24.23 1.74
C LEU A 421 10.72 -24.18 0.55
N ALA A 422 11.67 -25.10 0.46
CA ALA A 422 12.68 -25.10 -0.59
C ALA A 422 12.17 -25.59 -1.96
N ARG A 423 11.13 -26.43 -1.97
CA ARG A 423 10.76 -27.21 -3.16
C ARG A 423 9.32 -27.05 -3.61
N SER A 424 8.38 -26.60 -2.77
CA SER A 424 7.00 -26.40 -3.23
C SER A 424 6.94 -25.26 -4.24
N LYS A 425 6.19 -25.44 -5.32
CA LYS A 425 5.98 -24.40 -6.32
C LYS A 425 5.13 -23.26 -5.74
N TYR A 426 4.10 -23.58 -4.96
CA TYR A 426 3.20 -22.58 -4.39
C TYR A 426 3.40 -22.46 -2.88
N LEU A 427 3.49 -21.22 -2.39
CA LEU A 427 3.57 -20.88 -0.98
C LEU A 427 2.47 -19.86 -0.69
N VAL A 428 1.54 -20.19 0.20
CA VAL A 428 0.39 -19.34 0.50
C VAL A 428 0.37 -19.01 2.00
N GLY A 429 0.37 -17.73 2.34
CA GLY A 429 0.42 -17.26 3.73
C GLY A 429 -0.53 -16.10 3.98
N SER A 430 -0.99 -15.94 5.23
CA SER A 430 -1.57 -14.67 5.72
C SER A 430 -0.55 -13.79 6.43
N ALA A 431 0.57 -14.39 6.86
CA ALA A 431 1.75 -13.73 7.41
C ALA A 431 3.00 -14.24 6.69
N GLY A 432 4.11 -13.54 6.88
CA GLY A 432 5.40 -13.93 6.31
C GLY A 432 5.82 -15.34 6.73
N PHE A 433 6.50 -16.05 5.83
CA PHE A 433 7.15 -17.31 6.16
C PHE A 433 8.40 -17.05 7.03
N ASP A 434 9.08 -18.10 7.48
CA ASP A 434 10.32 -17.96 8.24
C ASP A 434 11.30 -17.04 7.48
N ARG A 435 11.87 -16.07 8.20
CA ARG A 435 12.76 -15.03 7.64
C ARG A 435 13.93 -15.61 6.84
N ARG A 436 14.32 -16.86 7.10
CA ARG A 436 15.39 -17.59 6.41
C ARG A 436 14.95 -18.19 5.07
N LEU A 437 13.69 -18.08 4.68
CA LEU A 437 13.19 -18.50 3.38
C LEU A 437 13.95 -17.78 2.27
N VAL A 438 14.62 -18.56 1.42
CA VAL A 438 15.21 -18.13 0.15
C VAL A 438 14.22 -18.45 -0.95
N LYS A 439 13.53 -17.42 -1.47
CA LYS A 439 12.64 -17.56 -2.63
C LYS A 439 13.45 -17.94 -3.88
N ARG A 440 13.06 -19.03 -4.53
CA ARG A 440 13.67 -19.50 -5.77
C ARG A 440 12.87 -19.03 -6.97
N ARG A 441 13.56 -18.80 -8.09
CA ARG A 441 12.92 -18.56 -9.39
C ARG A 441 12.01 -19.76 -9.72
N GLY A 442 10.75 -19.47 -10.07
CA GLY A 442 9.73 -20.47 -10.38
C GLY A 442 8.84 -20.86 -9.20
N GLN A 443 9.16 -20.44 -7.96
CA GLN A 443 8.19 -20.46 -6.86
C GLN A 443 7.24 -19.27 -7.00
N VAL A 444 6.02 -19.46 -6.52
CA VAL A 444 4.94 -18.48 -6.48
C VAL A 444 4.49 -18.32 -5.04
N LEU A 445 4.63 -17.11 -4.49
CA LEU A 445 4.23 -16.76 -3.14
C LEU A 445 2.99 -15.85 -3.18
N VAL A 446 1.91 -16.32 -2.57
CA VAL A 446 0.65 -15.60 -2.42
C VAL A 446 0.49 -15.14 -0.96
N GLN A 447 0.38 -13.83 -0.77
CA GLN A 447 0.14 -13.21 0.51
C GLN A 447 -1.33 -12.78 0.62
N THR A 448 -2.02 -13.19 1.68
CA THR A 448 -3.47 -12.97 1.85
C THR A 448 -3.83 -11.92 2.90
N HIS A 449 -2.84 -11.46 3.68
CA HIS A 449 -3.07 -10.59 4.85
C HIS A 449 -4.10 -11.19 5.84
N THR A 450 -4.51 -10.42 6.85
CA THR A 450 -5.37 -10.89 7.95
C THR A 450 -6.70 -10.13 8.03
N GLY A 451 -7.07 -9.38 6.98
CA GLY A 451 -8.32 -8.60 6.92
C GLY A 451 -8.09 -7.14 6.50
N THR A 452 -9.19 -6.41 6.32
CA THR A 452 -9.17 -4.98 5.94
C THR A 452 -8.62 -4.11 7.09
N PRO A 453 -7.67 -3.19 6.83
CA PRO A 453 -7.06 -2.40 7.89
C PRO A 453 -7.91 -1.18 8.26
N LEU A 454 -8.31 -1.08 9.54
CA LEU A 454 -8.77 0.20 10.11
C LEU A 454 -7.58 1.02 10.61
N GLY A 455 -6.77 0.40 11.49
CA GLY A 455 -5.60 1.03 12.09
C GLY A 455 -4.36 0.98 11.21
N HIS A 456 -3.36 1.82 11.50
CA HIS A 456 -2.12 1.79 10.74
C HIS A 456 -1.46 0.41 10.78
N ALA A 457 -0.80 0.06 9.68
CA ALA A 457 -0.12 -1.22 9.47
C ALA A 457 1.13 -1.05 8.61
N GLY A 458 1.97 -2.10 8.56
CA GLY A 458 3.20 -2.09 7.77
C GLY A 458 4.10 -0.90 8.11
N LEU A 459 4.62 -0.21 7.10
CA LEU A 459 5.48 0.97 7.29
C LEU A 459 4.82 2.14 8.04
N ASP A 460 3.51 2.30 8.00
CA ASP A 460 2.83 3.40 8.71
C ASP A 460 2.91 3.27 10.24
N LEU A 461 3.35 2.11 10.75
CA LEU A 461 3.62 1.91 12.17
C LEU A 461 4.94 2.54 12.62
N GLN A 462 5.83 2.98 11.72
CA GLN A 462 7.11 3.59 12.10
C GLN A 462 6.95 4.81 13.02
N GLU A 463 5.87 5.55 12.87
CA GLU A 463 5.53 6.72 13.69
C GLU A 463 4.72 6.37 14.94
N ARG A 464 4.45 5.07 15.17
CA ARG A 464 3.55 4.55 16.21
C ARG A 464 4.26 3.49 17.07
N PRO A 465 5.20 3.88 17.96
CA PRO A 465 6.05 2.93 18.69
C PRO A 465 5.27 1.93 19.56
N ALA A 466 4.15 2.35 20.15
CA ALA A 466 3.28 1.47 20.95
C ALA A 466 2.72 0.29 20.13
N ALA A 467 2.31 0.55 18.88
CA ALA A 467 1.79 -0.46 17.97
C ALA A 467 2.90 -1.19 17.20
N ALA A 468 4.00 -0.52 16.86
CA ALA A 468 5.14 -1.11 16.16
C ALA A 468 5.89 -2.15 17.01
N ARG A 469 6.01 -1.92 18.32
CA ARG A 469 6.80 -2.76 19.24
C ARG A 469 8.19 -3.04 18.65
N ASP A 470 8.61 -4.30 18.58
CA ASP A 470 9.92 -4.73 18.06
C ASP A 470 9.89 -5.04 16.55
N THR A 471 9.01 -4.39 15.77
CA THR A 471 8.89 -4.64 14.34
C THR A 471 10.18 -4.25 13.61
N ASP A 472 10.80 -5.25 13.00
CA ASP A 472 11.94 -5.07 12.10
C ASP A 472 11.41 -4.74 10.69
N PHE A 473 11.27 -3.44 10.41
CA PHE A 473 10.77 -2.95 9.11
C PHE A 473 11.67 -3.35 7.93
N ALA A 474 12.97 -3.54 8.14
CA ALA A 474 13.86 -4.01 7.08
C ALA A 474 13.56 -5.48 6.75
N ALA A 475 13.40 -6.33 7.77
CA ALA A 475 13.02 -7.73 7.56
C ALA A 475 11.60 -7.87 6.98
N LEU A 476 10.65 -7.01 7.36
CA LEU A 476 9.33 -6.94 6.76
C LEU A 476 9.44 -6.72 5.24
N LEU A 477 10.21 -5.71 4.85
CA LEU A 477 10.42 -5.33 3.46
C LEU A 477 11.18 -6.38 2.65
N ASP A 478 12.17 -7.04 3.25
CA ASP A 478 12.84 -8.20 2.65
C ASP A 478 11.87 -9.37 2.42
N ASP A 479 10.82 -9.48 3.24
CA ASP A 479 9.76 -10.46 3.02
C ASP A 479 8.80 -10.05 1.90
N VAL A 480 8.39 -8.77 1.86
CA VAL A 480 7.56 -8.20 0.79
C VAL A 480 8.15 -8.45 -0.59
N ASP A 481 9.47 -8.35 -0.74
CA ASP A 481 10.18 -8.62 -2.00
C ASP A 481 10.03 -10.06 -2.51
N LYS A 482 9.59 -10.97 -1.64
CA LYS A 482 9.33 -12.36 -1.98
C LYS A 482 7.90 -12.59 -2.45
N TRP A 483 7.00 -11.63 -2.38
CA TRP A 483 5.61 -11.85 -2.77
C TRP A 483 5.47 -11.78 -4.30
N ASP A 484 4.68 -12.68 -4.89
CA ASP A 484 4.29 -12.59 -6.31
C ASP A 484 2.88 -12.03 -6.45
N TYR A 485 1.98 -12.44 -5.55
CA TYR A 485 0.60 -11.99 -5.51
C TYR A 485 0.21 -11.56 -4.10
N VAL A 486 -0.57 -10.48 -4.03
CA VAL A 486 -1.21 -10.01 -2.79
C VAL A 486 -2.71 -10.02 -3.01
N VAL A 487 -3.46 -10.75 -2.17
CA VAL A 487 -4.92 -10.75 -2.21
C VAL A 487 -5.44 -9.52 -1.46
N SER A 488 -6.36 -8.79 -2.07
CA SER A 488 -6.98 -7.60 -1.50
C SER A 488 -8.50 -7.73 -1.47
N ALA A 489 -9.09 -7.37 -0.32
CA ALA A 489 -10.53 -7.49 -0.08
C ALA A 489 -11.34 -6.36 -0.71
N ASN A 490 -10.74 -5.17 -0.87
CA ASN A 490 -11.40 -3.94 -1.35
C ASN A 490 -10.35 -2.90 -1.75
N ARG A 491 -10.77 -1.85 -2.46
CA ARG A 491 -9.91 -0.75 -2.91
C ARG A 491 -9.18 -0.05 -1.76
N HIS A 492 -9.83 0.11 -0.60
CA HIS A 492 -9.21 0.66 0.62
C HIS A 492 -8.00 -0.16 1.07
N SER A 493 -8.15 -1.48 1.11
CA SER A 493 -7.07 -2.41 1.43
C SER A 493 -5.96 -2.35 0.39
N THR A 494 -6.30 -2.28 -0.90
CA THR A 494 -5.32 -2.18 -2.00
C THR A 494 -4.43 -0.96 -1.84
N LEU A 495 -5.04 0.22 -1.72
CA LEU A 495 -4.33 1.49 -1.57
C LEU A 495 -3.46 1.48 -0.30
N THR A 496 -3.98 0.91 0.79
CA THR A 496 -3.22 0.78 2.03
C THR A 496 -2.02 -0.15 1.86
N TRP A 497 -2.22 -1.37 1.34
CA TRP A 497 -1.16 -2.39 1.22
C TRP A 497 -0.06 -1.98 0.26
N GLU A 498 -0.38 -1.34 -0.86
CA GLU A 498 0.62 -0.82 -1.80
C GLU A 498 1.49 0.27 -1.18
N ARG A 499 0.90 1.10 -0.31
CA ARG A 499 1.64 2.13 0.43
C ARG A 499 2.54 1.53 1.51
N VAL A 500 1.99 0.63 2.35
CA VAL A 500 2.68 0.18 3.57
C VAL A 500 3.53 -1.07 3.40
N HIS A 501 3.32 -1.81 2.31
CA HIS A 501 4.12 -2.96 1.90
C HIS A 501 4.58 -2.76 0.45
N PRO A 502 5.41 -1.76 0.14
CA PRO A 502 5.78 -1.47 -1.24
C PRO A 502 6.61 -2.62 -1.83
N GLY A 503 6.11 -3.25 -2.91
CA GLY A 503 6.76 -4.37 -3.58
C GLY A 503 6.29 -4.53 -5.03
N GLY A 504 6.98 -5.40 -5.78
CA GLY A 504 6.73 -5.65 -7.21
C GLY A 504 5.71 -6.77 -7.47
N TYR A 505 4.87 -7.08 -6.49
CA TYR A 505 3.83 -8.10 -6.59
C TYR A 505 2.64 -7.61 -7.43
N THR A 506 1.78 -8.55 -7.82
CA THR A 506 0.50 -8.24 -8.46
C THR A 506 -0.62 -8.28 -7.41
N THR A 507 -1.33 -7.17 -7.24
CA THR A 507 -2.53 -7.12 -6.39
C THR A 507 -3.70 -7.84 -7.06
N LEU A 508 -4.39 -8.69 -6.31
CA LEU A 508 -5.58 -9.44 -6.72
C LEU A 508 -6.79 -8.92 -5.94
N GLU A 509 -7.50 -7.96 -6.52
CA GLU A 509 -8.73 -7.37 -5.97
C GLU A 509 -9.93 -8.32 -6.13
N TYR A 510 -9.90 -9.45 -5.44
CA TYR A 510 -10.87 -10.53 -5.62
C TYR A 510 -11.78 -10.77 -4.42
N GLY A 511 -11.59 -10.03 -3.33
CA GLY A 511 -12.29 -10.24 -2.06
C GLY A 511 -11.45 -11.02 -1.06
N CYS A 512 -12.03 -11.29 0.11
CA CYS A 512 -11.44 -12.10 1.16
C CYS A 512 -11.86 -13.57 0.99
N PRO A 513 -10.93 -14.49 0.64
CA PRO A 513 -11.26 -15.92 0.48
C PRO A 513 -11.92 -16.54 1.72
N ALA A 514 -11.58 -16.08 2.92
CA ALA A 514 -12.20 -16.54 4.16
C ALA A 514 -13.72 -16.28 4.19
N ASN A 515 -14.15 -15.14 3.63
CA ASN A 515 -15.55 -14.69 3.64
C ASN A 515 -16.40 -15.44 2.62
N ASP A 516 -15.82 -16.29 1.76
CA ASP A 516 -16.58 -17.07 0.78
C ASP A 516 -17.65 -17.94 1.43
N VAL A 517 -17.41 -18.38 2.67
CA VAL A 517 -18.35 -19.21 3.44
C VAL A 517 -19.65 -18.47 3.77
N PHE A 518 -19.64 -17.15 3.91
CA PHE A 518 -20.84 -16.36 4.24
C PHE A 518 -21.91 -16.39 3.14
N GLN A 519 -21.49 -16.59 1.89
CA GLN A 519 -22.38 -16.72 0.72
C GLN A 519 -22.74 -18.18 0.42
N LYS A 520 -21.98 -19.15 0.95
CA LYS A 520 -22.15 -20.59 0.68
C LYS A 520 -22.87 -21.35 1.78
N ALA A 521 -22.77 -20.87 3.02
CA ALA A 521 -23.38 -21.53 4.16
C ALA A 521 -24.89 -21.62 4.02
N THR A 522 -25.47 -22.69 4.52
CA THR A 522 -26.92 -22.91 4.54
C THR A 522 -27.49 -22.57 5.92
N SER A 523 -28.81 -22.40 6.01
CA SER A 523 -29.49 -22.27 7.30
C SER A 523 -29.25 -23.48 8.22
N ALA A 524 -29.09 -24.68 7.65
CA ALA A 524 -28.77 -25.88 8.42
C ALA A 524 -27.36 -25.82 9.04
N ASP A 525 -26.39 -25.23 8.34
CA ASP A 525 -25.06 -24.98 8.89
C ASP A 525 -25.11 -24.02 10.08
N VAL A 526 -25.91 -22.94 9.96
CA VAL A 526 -26.11 -21.97 11.05
C VAL A 526 -26.73 -22.66 12.27
N SER A 527 -27.78 -23.47 12.09
CA SER A 527 -28.41 -24.20 13.21
C SER A 527 -27.43 -25.15 13.90
N ARG A 528 -26.68 -25.94 13.12
CA ARG A 528 -25.66 -26.86 13.64
C ARG A 528 -24.58 -26.14 14.43
N LEU A 529 -24.12 -24.98 13.95
CA LEU A 529 -23.13 -24.17 14.67
C LEU A 529 -23.70 -23.62 15.97
N ARG A 530 -24.95 -23.13 15.96
CA ARG A 530 -25.62 -22.64 17.17
C ARG A 530 -25.76 -23.71 18.23
N GLU A 531 -26.18 -24.91 17.85
CA GLU A 531 -26.25 -26.08 18.72
C GLU A 531 -24.86 -26.44 19.29
N ALA A 532 -23.84 -26.51 18.42
CA ALA A 532 -22.47 -26.83 18.83
C ALA A 532 -21.87 -25.81 19.82
N PHE A 533 -22.28 -24.54 19.73
CA PHE A 533 -21.87 -23.50 20.69
C PHE A 533 -22.75 -23.45 21.94
N GLY A 534 -23.84 -24.22 22.03
CA GLY A 534 -24.77 -24.17 23.15
C GLY A 534 -25.60 -22.89 23.19
N ILE A 535 -25.88 -22.29 22.02
CA ILE A 535 -26.71 -21.09 21.89
C ILE A 535 -28.19 -21.50 22.02
N PRO A 536 -28.94 -20.99 23.01
CA PRO A 536 -30.35 -21.32 23.16
C PRO A 536 -31.18 -20.85 21.94
N GLU A 537 -32.16 -21.65 21.52
CA GLU A 537 -32.94 -21.42 20.29
C GLU A 537 -33.56 -20.02 20.26
N ASP A 538 -34.29 -19.60 21.29
CA ASP A 538 -35.02 -18.31 21.33
C ASP A 538 -34.17 -17.09 21.78
N THR A 539 -32.86 -17.13 21.55
CA THR A 539 -31.95 -16.04 21.94
C THR A 539 -31.27 -15.35 20.76
N VAL A 540 -31.01 -14.06 20.92
CA VAL A 540 -30.16 -13.26 20.05
C VAL A 540 -28.72 -13.44 20.50
N ALA A 541 -27.90 -14.06 19.66
CA ALA A 541 -26.48 -14.28 19.92
C ALA A 541 -25.65 -13.08 19.47
N LEU A 542 -25.02 -12.38 20.42
CA LEU A 542 -24.10 -11.29 20.17
C LEU A 542 -22.67 -11.80 20.15
N LEU A 543 -21.96 -11.66 19.02
CA LEU A 543 -20.52 -11.89 18.99
C LEU A 543 -19.82 -10.66 19.56
N TYR A 544 -19.19 -10.80 20.73
CA TYR A 544 -18.38 -9.75 21.34
C TYR A 544 -16.90 -9.95 21.02
N ALA A 545 -16.34 -9.10 20.16
CA ALA A 545 -14.98 -9.24 19.66
C ALA A 545 -14.26 -7.88 19.63
N PRO A 546 -13.74 -7.39 20.78
CA PRO A 546 -13.00 -6.13 20.83
C PRO A 546 -11.57 -6.26 20.29
N ALA A 547 -11.03 -5.15 19.81
CA ALA A 547 -9.66 -5.02 19.35
C ALA A 547 -8.68 -5.04 20.52
N ARG A 548 -7.46 -5.50 20.25
CA ARG A 548 -6.37 -5.39 21.21
C ARG A 548 -5.99 -3.91 21.42
N ARG A 549 -5.78 -3.51 22.67
CA ARG A 549 -5.24 -2.20 23.03
C ARG A 549 -3.72 -2.26 23.09
N ASP A 550 -3.04 -1.59 22.16
CA ASP A 550 -1.58 -1.64 22.05
C ASP A 550 -0.86 -0.87 23.17
N HIS A 551 -1.52 0.12 23.78
CA HIS A 551 -1.01 0.85 24.93
C HIS A 551 -1.10 0.07 26.25
N LEU A 552 -1.90 -1.01 26.30
CA LEU A 552 -2.05 -1.85 27.48
C LEU A 552 -1.17 -3.09 27.39
N ARG A 553 -0.28 -3.25 28.38
CA ARG A 553 0.53 -4.47 28.53
C ARG A 553 -0.34 -5.69 28.85
N THR A 554 -1.30 -5.52 29.75
CA THR A 554 -2.30 -6.53 30.14
C THR A 554 -3.65 -6.07 29.64
N GLN A 555 -4.34 -6.91 28.86
CA GLN A 555 -5.66 -6.58 28.33
C GLN A 555 -6.70 -6.69 29.44
N GLN A 556 -7.58 -5.70 29.54
CA GLN A 556 -8.69 -5.64 30.50
C GLN A 556 -10.02 -5.72 29.76
N PRO A 557 -11.10 -6.18 30.42
CA PRO A 557 -12.44 -6.07 29.87
C PRO A 557 -12.79 -4.61 29.57
N VAL A 558 -13.23 -4.34 28.34
CA VAL A 558 -13.67 -2.99 27.92
C VAL A 558 -15.12 -2.72 28.37
N LEU A 559 -15.90 -3.78 28.58
CA LEU A 559 -17.31 -3.73 28.93
C LEU A 559 -17.60 -4.66 30.12
N ASP A 560 -18.46 -4.22 31.02
CA ASP A 560 -19.13 -5.08 31.99
C ASP A 560 -20.28 -5.86 31.29
N LEU A 561 -19.93 -7.00 30.70
CA LEU A 561 -20.88 -7.85 29.97
C LEU A 561 -22.01 -8.37 30.88
N GLU A 562 -21.75 -8.58 32.18
CA GLU A 562 -22.78 -9.02 33.11
C GLU A 562 -23.82 -7.93 33.34
N ARG A 563 -23.38 -6.68 33.55
CA ARG A 563 -24.27 -5.52 33.66
C ARG A 563 -25.10 -5.35 32.40
N VAL A 564 -24.47 -5.39 31.23
CA VAL A 564 -25.15 -5.26 29.94
C VAL A 564 -26.22 -6.35 29.80
N LEU A 565 -25.85 -7.63 29.98
CA LEU A 565 -26.79 -8.75 29.87
C LEU A 565 -27.91 -8.71 30.91
N ARG A 566 -27.66 -8.23 32.12
CA ARG A 566 -28.68 -8.06 33.17
C ARG A 566 -29.74 -7.05 32.73
N ARG A 567 -29.31 -5.94 32.09
CA ARG A 567 -30.21 -4.88 31.62
C ARG A 567 -30.95 -5.24 30.32
N LEU A 568 -30.33 -6.02 29.44
CA LEU A 568 -30.97 -6.47 28.18
C LEU A 568 -31.96 -7.63 28.38
N GLY A 569 -31.95 -8.29 29.54
CA GLY A 569 -32.86 -9.39 29.85
C GLY A 569 -32.48 -10.72 29.16
N PRO A 570 -33.25 -11.80 29.39
CA PRO A 570 -32.86 -13.19 29.06
C PRO A 570 -32.76 -13.50 27.57
N ARG A 571 -33.29 -12.63 26.69
CA ARG A 571 -33.29 -12.79 25.23
C ARG A 571 -31.89 -12.75 24.60
N PHE A 572 -30.88 -12.25 25.30
CA PHE A 572 -29.53 -12.11 24.74
C PHE A 572 -28.54 -13.09 25.38
N VAL A 573 -27.68 -13.64 24.53
CA VAL A 573 -26.50 -14.43 24.90
C VAL A 573 -25.27 -13.82 24.20
N VAL A 574 -24.12 -13.85 24.85
CA VAL A 574 -22.88 -13.28 24.29
C VAL A 574 -21.87 -14.39 24.01
N LEU A 575 -21.39 -14.45 22.77
CA LEU A 575 -20.21 -15.21 22.38
C LEU A 575 -18.99 -14.31 22.59
N ALA A 576 -18.25 -14.50 23.68
CA ALA A 576 -17.15 -13.62 24.07
C ALA A 576 -15.81 -14.08 23.48
N ARG A 577 -15.16 -13.21 22.70
CA ARG A 577 -13.83 -13.41 22.11
C ARG A 577 -12.86 -12.23 22.37
N PRO A 578 -12.65 -11.79 23.62
CA PRO A 578 -11.70 -10.73 23.92
C PRO A 578 -10.24 -11.22 23.85
N TYR A 579 -9.29 -10.28 23.82
CA TYR A 579 -7.86 -10.58 24.01
C TYR A 579 -7.43 -10.68 25.49
N GLY A 580 -8.34 -10.35 26.41
CA GLY A 580 -8.15 -10.39 27.87
C GLY A 580 -8.96 -11.51 28.53
N PRO A 581 -9.13 -11.48 29.86
CA PRO A 581 -9.94 -12.46 30.56
C PRO A 581 -11.41 -12.38 30.12
N VAL A 582 -12.05 -13.54 30.03
CA VAL A 582 -13.49 -13.64 29.75
C VAL A 582 -14.26 -13.63 31.07
N PRO A 583 -15.24 -12.71 31.26
CA PRO A 583 -16.11 -12.74 32.43
C PRO A 583 -16.90 -14.06 32.50
N GLN A 584 -17.08 -14.61 33.70
CA GLN A 584 -17.92 -15.79 33.88
C GLN A 584 -19.39 -15.39 33.97
N GLY A 585 -20.27 -16.12 33.30
CA GLY A 585 -21.70 -15.89 33.44
C GLY A 585 -22.53 -16.91 32.67
N ALA A 586 -23.72 -17.22 33.17
CA ALA A 586 -24.61 -18.24 32.57
C ALA A 586 -25.01 -17.94 31.10
N ARG A 587 -24.87 -16.69 30.66
CA ARG A 587 -25.21 -16.22 29.30
C ARG A 587 -23.99 -15.67 28.54
N ILE A 588 -22.79 -15.98 29.03
CA ILE A 588 -21.53 -15.62 28.40
C ILE A 588 -20.84 -16.92 28.01
N ILE A 589 -20.70 -17.14 26.71
CA ILE A 589 -20.06 -18.33 26.13
C ILE A 589 -18.65 -17.92 25.70
N ASP A 590 -17.62 -18.46 26.36
CA ASP A 590 -16.23 -18.22 25.99
C ASP A 590 -15.90 -18.95 24.67
N VAL A 591 -15.64 -18.17 23.62
CA VAL A 591 -15.27 -18.67 22.29
C VAL A 591 -13.85 -18.26 21.89
N THR A 592 -13.02 -17.84 22.83
CA THR A 592 -11.64 -17.38 22.60
C THR A 592 -10.77 -18.48 22.00
N GLY A 593 -10.99 -19.72 22.42
CA GLY A 593 -10.26 -20.90 21.92
C GLY A 593 -10.71 -21.41 20.54
N HIS A 594 -11.83 -20.91 19.99
CA HIS A 594 -12.37 -21.44 18.74
C HIS A 594 -11.50 -21.07 17.53
N PRO A 595 -11.12 -22.02 16.65
CA PRO A 595 -10.17 -21.77 15.57
C PRO A 595 -10.75 -20.97 14.40
N SER A 596 -12.03 -21.18 14.07
CA SER A 596 -12.74 -20.50 12.98
C SER A 596 -13.46 -19.28 13.52
N VAL A 597 -13.14 -18.10 13.00
CA VAL A 597 -13.88 -16.86 13.33
C VAL A 597 -15.14 -16.79 12.49
N GLU A 598 -15.08 -17.32 11.27
CA GLU A 598 -16.15 -17.38 10.31
C GLU A 598 -17.35 -18.17 10.86
N ASP A 599 -17.09 -19.27 11.58
CA ASP A 599 -18.14 -20.06 12.26
C ASP A 599 -18.85 -19.24 13.36
N LEU A 600 -18.08 -18.42 14.11
CA LEU A 600 -18.64 -17.53 15.12
C LEU A 600 -19.49 -16.42 14.50
N CYS A 601 -19.05 -15.91 13.35
CA CYS A 601 -19.82 -14.94 12.58
C CYS A 601 -21.13 -15.56 12.07
N LEU A 602 -21.09 -16.79 11.55
CA LEU A 602 -22.27 -17.52 11.07
C LEU A 602 -23.26 -17.83 12.20
N ALA A 603 -22.78 -18.18 13.40
CA ALA A 603 -23.64 -18.51 14.54
C ALA A 603 -24.29 -17.29 15.22
N SER A 604 -23.70 -16.10 15.08
CA SER A 604 -24.15 -14.87 15.74
C SER A 604 -25.16 -14.07 14.93
N ASP A 605 -26.08 -13.42 15.63
CA ASP A 605 -27.13 -12.57 15.06
C ASP A 605 -26.69 -11.11 14.88
N ALA A 606 -25.73 -10.66 15.70
CA ALA A 606 -25.11 -9.34 15.58
C ALA A 606 -23.65 -9.37 16.07
N LEU A 607 -22.86 -8.40 15.62
CA LEU A 607 -21.51 -8.14 16.12
C LEU A 607 -21.51 -6.93 17.07
N LEU A 608 -20.99 -7.12 18.27
CA LEU A 608 -20.59 -6.07 19.18
C LEU A 608 -19.06 -5.97 19.17
N THR A 609 -18.54 -4.86 18.65
CA THR A 609 -17.10 -4.65 18.51
C THR A 609 -16.76 -3.18 18.72
N ASP A 610 -15.51 -2.83 18.51
CA ASP A 610 -14.95 -1.50 18.63
C ASP A 610 -14.13 -1.17 17.35
N TYR A 611 -12.81 -1.25 17.41
CA TYR A 611 -11.86 -0.94 16.34
C TYR A 611 -11.32 -2.19 15.66
N ALA A 612 -11.96 -3.35 15.86
CA ALA A 612 -11.48 -4.62 15.33
C ALA A 612 -11.80 -4.75 13.85
N SER A 613 -10.80 -5.12 13.03
CA SER A 613 -10.98 -5.37 11.59
C SER A 613 -12.07 -6.40 11.24
N LEU A 614 -12.50 -7.22 12.21
CA LEU A 614 -13.58 -8.18 12.01
C LEU A 614 -14.89 -7.53 11.52
N MET A 615 -15.13 -6.25 11.81
CA MET A 615 -16.31 -5.53 11.32
C MET A 615 -16.42 -5.54 9.78
N PHE A 616 -15.29 -5.51 9.07
CA PHE A 616 -15.25 -5.50 7.61
C PHE A 616 -15.68 -6.85 7.04
N ASP A 617 -15.25 -7.95 7.67
CA ASP A 617 -15.62 -9.30 7.26
C ASP A 617 -17.08 -9.60 7.63
N TYR A 618 -17.49 -9.25 8.85
CA TYR A 618 -18.84 -9.46 9.35
C TYR A 618 -19.91 -8.70 8.56
N ALA A 619 -19.56 -7.52 8.02
CA ALA A 619 -20.44 -6.78 7.13
C ALA A 619 -20.87 -7.60 5.90
N GLY A 620 -20.06 -8.57 5.47
CA GLY A 620 -20.40 -9.50 4.39
C GLY A 620 -21.64 -10.37 4.66
N LEU A 621 -22.01 -10.59 5.92
CA LEU A 621 -23.22 -11.32 6.33
C LEU A 621 -24.51 -10.48 6.28
N ASP A 622 -24.39 -9.17 6.06
CA ASP A 622 -25.53 -8.23 6.14
C ASP A 622 -26.27 -8.24 7.49
N ARG A 623 -25.55 -8.54 8.58
CA ARG A 623 -26.09 -8.58 9.94
C ARG A 623 -25.75 -7.30 10.71
N PRO A 624 -26.57 -6.90 11.69
CA PRO A 624 -26.30 -5.72 12.49
C PRO A 624 -24.92 -5.72 13.16
N ILE A 625 -24.27 -4.55 13.15
CA ILE A 625 -22.99 -4.29 13.82
C ILE A 625 -23.20 -3.10 14.75
N VAL A 626 -22.77 -3.23 16.01
CA VAL A 626 -22.75 -2.14 16.98
C VAL A 626 -21.31 -1.88 17.39
N ILE A 627 -20.89 -0.61 17.26
CA ILE A 627 -19.56 -0.15 17.65
C ILE A 627 -19.63 0.46 19.04
N HIS A 628 -18.87 -0.07 19.98
CA HIS A 628 -18.64 0.56 21.28
C HIS A 628 -17.30 1.32 21.22
N ALA A 629 -17.37 2.65 21.21
CA ALA A 629 -16.21 3.52 21.07
C ALA A 629 -16.30 4.70 22.07
N PRO A 630 -15.99 4.47 23.36
CA PRO A 630 -15.88 5.54 24.35
C PRO A 630 -14.85 6.59 23.91
N ASP A 631 -15.11 7.86 24.19
CA ASP A 631 -14.31 8.97 23.67
C ASP A 631 -12.83 8.89 24.09
N ASP A 632 -12.57 8.58 25.37
CA ASP A 632 -11.21 8.44 25.90
C ASP A 632 -10.45 7.26 25.27
N ASP A 633 -11.15 6.13 25.10
CA ASP A 633 -10.56 4.92 24.53
C ASP A 633 -10.32 5.05 23.02
N TRP A 634 -11.20 5.75 22.30
CA TRP A 634 -11.00 6.09 20.89
C TRP A 634 -9.79 7.00 20.70
N ALA A 635 -9.68 8.06 21.52
CA ALA A 635 -8.54 8.96 21.49
C ALA A 635 -7.22 8.21 21.78
N ALA A 636 -7.22 7.32 22.78
CA ALA A 636 -6.06 6.50 23.10
C ALA A 636 -5.69 5.53 21.96
N TYR A 637 -6.67 4.89 21.33
CA TYR A 637 -6.44 4.01 20.18
C TYR A 637 -5.86 4.77 18.99
N GLN A 638 -6.43 5.93 18.64
CA GLN A 638 -5.96 6.76 17.53
C GLN A 638 -4.55 7.30 17.78
N ALA A 639 -4.24 7.71 19.01
CA ALA A 639 -2.90 8.16 19.37
C ALA A 639 -1.85 7.04 19.25
N CYS A 640 -2.20 5.82 19.70
CA CYS A 640 -1.24 4.72 19.79
C CYS A 640 -1.08 3.92 18.49
N ARG A 641 -2.16 3.74 17.74
CA ARG A 641 -2.20 2.93 16.51
C ARG A 641 -2.38 3.78 15.25
N GLY A 642 -3.07 4.92 15.33
CA GLY A 642 -3.55 5.65 14.16
C GLY A 642 -4.68 4.90 13.42
N THR A 643 -5.48 5.62 12.64
CA THR A 643 -6.55 5.05 11.81
C THR A 643 -6.55 5.70 10.43
N TYR A 644 -6.92 4.93 9.41
CA TYR A 644 -6.98 5.43 8.02
C TYR A 644 -8.23 6.24 7.71
N PHE A 645 -9.26 6.11 8.52
CA PHE A 645 -10.43 6.98 8.51
C PHE A 645 -11.00 7.06 9.92
N ASP A 646 -11.87 8.04 10.16
CA ASP A 646 -12.62 8.13 11.42
C ASP A 646 -13.81 7.15 11.38
N LEU A 647 -13.75 6.11 12.21
CA LEU A 647 -14.79 5.09 12.31
C LEU A 647 -16.13 5.68 12.77
N ARG A 648 -16.12 6.73 13.60
CA ARG A 648 -17.35 7.35 14.10
C ARG A 648 -18.05 8.19 13.03
N SER A 649 -17.30 8.66 12.03
CA SER A 649 -17.81 9.41 10.88
C SER A 649 -18.35 8.49 9.78
N PHE A 650 -17.87 7.24 9.67
CA PHE A 650 -18.36 6.25 8.71
C PHE A 650 -18.50 4.85 9.36
N PRO A 651 -19.45 4.67 10.30
CA PRO A 651 -19.60 3.42 11.02
C PRO A 651 -20.42 2.39 10.23
N PRO A 652 -20.22 1.08 10.48
CA PRO A 652 -21.03 0.00 9.89
C PRO A 652 -22.42 -0.16 10.53
N GLY A 653 -22.77 0.66 11.52
CA GLY A 653 -24.02 0.59 12.27
C GLY A 653 -24.06 1.59 13.43
N ALA A 654 -24.86 1.31 14.46
CA ALA A 654 -24.99 2.18 15.63
C ALA A 654 -23.67 2.28 16.40
N VAL A 655 -23.38 3.46 16.96
CA VAL A 655 -22.19 3.74 17.75
C VAL A 655 -22.61 4.13 19.17
N ALA A 656 -22.05 3.46 20.16
CA ALA A 656 -22.23 3.73 21.59
C ALA A 656 -20.95 4.31 22.19
N ARG A 657 -21.03 5.46 22.86
CA ARG A 657 -19.91 6.10 23.57
C ARG A 657 -19.84 5.72 25.04
N SER A 658 -20.87 5.09 25.57
CA SER A 658 -20.92 4.59 26.95
C SER A 658 -21.66 3.25 27.02
N GLU A 659 -21.53 2.56 28.16
CA GLU A 659 -22.30 1.33 28.41
C GLU A 659 -23.80 1.58 28.45
N ASP A 660 -24.24 2.73 28.99
CA ASP A 660 -25.66 3.06 29.07
C ASP A 660 -26.25 3.35 27.68
N GLU A 661 -25.52 4.04 26.81
CA GLU A 661 -25.90 4.19 25.40
C GLU A 661 -25.95 2.84 24.68
N LEU A 662 -24.98 1.95 24.96
CA LEU A 662 -24.95 0.61 24.38
C LEU A 662 -26.21 -0.19 24.77
N ILE A 663 -26.56 -0.15 26.05
CA ILE A 663 -27.77 -0.80 26.57
C ILE A 663 -29.01 -0.22 25.91
N ASP A 664 -29.11 1.12 25.81
CA ASP A 664 -30.24 1.79 25.17
C ASP A 664 -30.40 1.38 23.70
N ILE A 665 -29.31 1.38 22.94
CA ILE A 665 -29.29 0.97 21.52
C ILE A 665 -29.87 -0.44 21.32
N PHE A 666 -29.52 -1.39 22.21
CA PHE A 666 -30.04 -2.75 22.14
C PHE A 666 -31.48 -2.86 22.66
N ALA A 667 -31.82 -2.19 23.76
CA ALA A 667 -33.13 -2.24 24.39
C ALA A 667 -34.24 -1.65 23.49
N THR A 668 -33.95 -0.54 22.83
CA THR A 668 -34.86 0.17 21.91
C THR A 668 -34.91 -0.43 20.51
N GLY A 669 -33.99 -1.34 20.17
CA GLY A 669 -33.92 -1.96 18.84
C GLY A 669 -33.23 -1.12 17.76
N HIS A 670 -32.66 0.05 18.10
CA HIS A 670 -31.95 0.91 17.14
C HIS A 670 -30.80 0.19 16.42
N TRP A 671 -30.16 -0.78 17.08
CA TRP A 671 -29.09 -1.61 16.49
C TRP A 671 -29.49 -2.29 15.17
N ARG A 672 -30.78 -2.60 14.98
CA ARG A 672 -31.33 -3.24 13.76
C ARG A 672 -32.34 -2.36 13.01
N GLY A 673 -32.41 -1.07 13.33
CA GLY A 673 -33.32 -0.12 12.69
C GLY A 673 -32.92 0.27 11.26
N SER A 674 -33.72 1.14 10.64
CA SER A 674 -33.50 1.65 9.28
C SER A 674 -32.16 2.40 9.14
N ARG A 675 -31.82 3.27 10.10
CA ARG A 675 -30.55 4.00 10.12
C ARG A 675 -29.34 3.07 10.17
N SER A 676 -29.37 2.07 11.06
CA SER A 676 -28.29 1.06 11.15
C SER A 676 -28.18 0.23 9.87
N THR A 677 -29.29 -0.02 9.18
CA THR A 677 -29.29 -0.68 7.87
C THR A 677 -28.68 0.18 6.77
N GLN A 678 -29.03 1.47 6.69
CA GLN A 678 -28.43 2.40 5.73
C GLN A 678 -26.91 2.53 5.92
N LEU A 679 -26.46 2.69 7.18
CA LEU A 679 -25.03 2.74 7.52
C LEU A 679 -24.31 1.45 7.10
N ARG A 680 -24.89 0.29 7.41
CA ARG A 680 -24.33 -1.01 7.03
C ARG A 680 -24.26 -1.18 5.51
N THR A 681 -25.29 -0.78 4.75
CA THR A 681 -25.30 -0.85 3.29
C THR A 681 -24.17 -0.03 2.70
N ALA A 682 -24.05 1.24 3.07
CA ALA A 682 -22.95 2.11 2.60
C ALA A 682 -21.57 1.54 2.97
N PHE A 683 -21.44 0.96 4.16
CA PHE A 683 -20.21 0.32 4.60
C PHE A 683 -19.85 -0.91 3.76
N ARG A 684 -20.84 -1.75 3.45
CA ARG A 684 -20.67 -2.94 2.60
C ARG A 684 -20.30 -2.58 1.17
N GLU A 685 -20.93 -1.56 0.59
CA GLU A 685 -20.59 -1.07 -0.76
C GLU A 685 -19.11 -0.67 -0.85
N ARG A 686 -18.60 -0.01 0.20
CA ARG A 686 -17.20 0.42 0.26
C ARG A 686 -16.21 -0.72 0.53
N PHE A 687 -16.53 -1.62 1.47
CA PHE A 687 -15.54 -2.57 2.02
C PHE A 687 -15.76 -4.03 1.64
N CYS A 688 -16.92 -4.40 1.10
CA CYS A 688 -17.23 -5.77 0.63
C CYS A 688 -17.55 -5.83 -0.89
N PRO A 689 -16.91 -5.05 -1.77
CA PRO A 689 -17.30 -4.98 -3.18
C PRO A 689 -17.07 -6.30 -3.93
N TYR A 690 -16.17 -7.17 -3.44
CA TYR A 690 -15.74 -8.38 -4.14
C TYR A 690 -16.13 -9.69 -3.43
N ASP A 691 -16.67 -9.62 -2.21
CA ASP A 691 -17.02 -10.80 -1.40
C ASP A 691 -18.36 -11.39 -1.86
N ASP A 692 -18.29 -12.30 -2.84
CA ASP A 692 -19.44 -12.94 -3.52
C ASP A 692 -19.44 -14.47 -3.42
N GLY A 693 -18.59 -15.05 -2.57
CA GLY A 693 -18.46 -16.51 -2.46
C GLY A 693 -17.44 -17.13 -3.42
N ARG A 694 -16.81 -16.35 -4.31
CA ARG A 694 -15.92 -16.88 -5.35
C ARG A 694 -14.51 -16.28 -5.31
N ALA A 695 -14.14 -15.62 -4.22
CA ALA A 695 -12.81 -15.01 -4.07
C ALA A 695 -11.70 -16.07 -4.15
N ALA A 696 -11.85 -17.20 -3.46
CA ALA A 696 -10.86 -18.27 -3.49
C ALA A 696 -10.70 -18.87 -4.89
N GLU A 697 -11.80 -19.07 -5.61
CA GLU A 697 -11.80 -19.57 -7.00
C GLU A 697 -11.03 -18.62 -7.93
N ARG A 698 -11.30 -17.32 -7.87
CA ARG A 698 -10.60 -16.31 -8.68
C ARG A 698 -9.09 -16.31 -8.42
N VAL A 699 -8.67 -16.40 -7.16
CA VAL A 699 -7.26 -16.46 -6.80
C VAL A 699 -6.61 -17.72 -7.38
N VAL A 700 -7.20 -18.91 -7.19
CA VAL A 700 -6.62 -20.16 -7.70
C VAL A 700 -6.53 -20.16 -9.23
N ARG A 701 -7.60 -19.74 -9.93
CA ARG A 701 -7.60 -19.65 -11.40
C ARG A 701 -6.53 -18.68 -11.92
N ARG A 702 -6.36 -17.52 -11.27
CA ARG A 702 -5.33 -16.55 -11.66
C ARG A 702 -3.92 -17.07 -11.40
N VAL A 703 -3.66 -17.58 -10.21
CA VAL A 703 -2.32 -17.97 -9.74
C VAL A 703 -1.84 -19.28 -10.35
N VAL A 704 -2.74 -20.25 -10.55
CA VAL A 704 -2.40 -21.61 -10.98
C VAL A 704 -2.73 -21.84 -12.46
N LEU A 705 -3.89 -21.36 -12.93
CA LEU A 705 -4.40 -21.62 -14.28
C LEU A 705 -4.17 -20.46 -15.27
N GLY A 706 -3.41 -19.44 -14.87
CA GLY A 706 -3.04 -18.31 -15.73
C GLY A 706 -4.16 -17.28 -15.97
N GLY A 707 -5.32 -17.44 -15.31
CA GLY A 707 -6.46 -16.53 -15.43
C GLY A 707 -7.51 -16.92 -16.49
N SER A 708 -7.44 -18.12 -17.06
CA SER A 708 -8.50 -18.61 -17.95
C SER A 708 -9.80 -18.89 -17.17
N GLY A 709 -10.92 -18.38 -17.68
CA GLY A 709 -12.24 -18.59 -17.10
C GLY A 709 -12.41 -18.01 -15.69
N LEU A 710 -11.83 -16.83 -15.42
CA LEU A 710 -12.09 -16.11 -14.17
C LEU A 710 -13.57 -15.73 -14.08
N PRO A 711 -14.30 -16.18 -13.04
CA PRO A 711 -15.69 -15.81 -12.91
C PRO A 711 -15.83 -14.31 -12.61
N PRO A 712 -16.84 -13.64 -13.20
CA PRO A 712 -17.14 -12.25 -12.87
C PRO A 712 -17.58 -12.12 -11.41
N VAL A 713 -17.44 -10.93 -10.86
CA VAL A 713 -17.96 -10.60 -9.53
C VAL A 713 -19.47 -10.48 -9.62
N ILE A 714 -20.21 -11.21 -8.78
CA ILE A 714 -21.68 -11.13 -8.73
C ILE A 714 -22.08 -9.74 -8.22
N PRO A 715 -22.99 -8.99 -8.88
CA PRO A 715 -23.44 -7.69 -8.40
C PRO A 715 -24.03 -7.73 -6.99
N PHE A 716 -23.86 -6.65 -6.23
CA PHE A 716 -24.27 -6.58 -4.82
C PHE A 716 -25.76 -6.93 -4.59
N ALA A 717 -26.65 -6.49 -5.49
CA ALA A 717 -28.09 -6.72 -5.40
C ALA A 717 -28.50 -8.20 -5.54
N GLU A 718 -27.64 -9.03 -6.15
CA GLU A 718 -27.88 -10.46 -6.38
C GLU A 718 -27.26 -11.35 -5.30
N ARG A 719 -26.56 -10.76 -4.32
CA ARG A 719 -25.92 -11.51 -3.23
C ARG A 719 -26.90 -11.69 -2.08
N HIS A 720 -27.03 -12.92 -1.61
CA HIS A 720 -27.92 -13.29 -0.52
C HIS A 720 -27.14 -14.10 0.52
N PRO A 721 -26.38 -13.44 1.41
CA PRO A 721 -25.72 -14.14 2.50
C PRO A 721 -26.75 -14.86 3.38
N VAL A 722 -26.30 -15.93 4.05
CA VAL A 722 -27.19 -16.76 4.86
C VAL A 722 -27.88 -15.94 5.98
N PRO A 723 -29.22 -16.03 6.13
CA PRO A 723 -29.95 -15.35 7.20
C PRO A 723 -29.43 -15.71 8.60
N SER A 724 -29.62 -14.82 9.58
CA SER A 724 -29.29 -15.10 10.98
C SER A 724 -30.23 -16.14 11.60
N GLY A 725 -29.78 -16.80 12.68
CA GLY A 725 -30.58 -17.81 13.40
C GLY A 725 -31.91 -17.25 13.89
N SER A 726 -31.89 -16.05 14.49
CA SER A 726 -33.10 -15.37 14.96
C SER A 726 -34.08 -14.97 13.84
N ALA A 727 -33.57 -14.64 12.64
CA ALA A 727 -34.43 -14.32 11.50
C ALA A 727 -35.13 -15.57 10.93
N LEU A 728 -34.52 -16.75 11.09
CA LEU A 728 -35.12 -18.02 10.69
C LEU A 728 -36.27 -18.41 11.63
N LEU A 729 -36.12 -18.17 12.94
CA LEU A 729 -37.15 -18.45 13.94
C LEU A 729 -38.40 -17.56 13.78
N ALA A 730 -38.22 -16.30 13.42
CA ALA A 730 -39.34 -15.38 13.13
C ALA A 730 -40.18 -15.78 11.89
N ARG A 731 -39.71 -16.74 11.06
CA ARG A 731 -40.42 -17.23 9.87
C ARG A 731 -41.18 -18.54 10.09
N VAL A 732 -41.03 -19.20 11.24
CA VAL A 732 -41.85 -20.37 11.59
C VAL A 732 -43.17 -19.84 12.16
N PRO A 733 -44.34 -20.08 11.52
CA PRO A 733 -45.61 -19.70 12.11
C PRO A 733 -45.75 -20.45 13.44
N HIS A 734 -45.90 -19.74 14.55
CA HIS A 734 -46.30 -20.37 15.80
C HIS A 734 -47.56 -21.19 15.53
N ALA A 735 -47.48 -22.50 15.75
CA ALA A 735 -48.65 -23.36 15.70
C ALA A 735 -49.71 -22.74 16.60
N THR A 736 -50.84 -22.35 16.01
CA THR A 736 -52.01 -21.86 16.71
C THR A 736 -52.37 -22.86 17.80
N VAL A 737 -52.20 -22.45 19.06
CA VAL A 737 -52.74 -23.16 20.21
C VAL A 737 -54.25 -23.31 19.99
N PRO A 738 -54.82 -24.53 20.02
CA PRO A 738 -56.25 -24.70 19.95
C PRO A 738 -56.88 -23.97 21.14
N GLN A 739 -57.76 -23.01 20.88
CA GLN A 739 -58.64 -22.45 21.90
C GLN A 739 -59.45 -23.61 22.50
N PRO A 740 -59.52 -23.75 23.84
CA PRO A 740 -60.39 -24.74 24.46
C PRO A 740 -61.84 -24.38 24.15
N ALA A 741 -62.53 -25.26 23.41
CA ALA A 741 -63.97 -25.22 23.31
C ALA A 741 -64.55 -25.73 24.63
N HIS A 742 -65.11 -24.80 25.42
CA HIS A 742 -66.33 -24.90 26.25
C HIS A 742 -66.18 -24.07 27.54
N PRO A 743 -67.12 -23.14 27.81
CA PRO A 743 -67.27 -22.55 29.14
C PRO A 743 -67.94 -23.58 30.08
N GLN A 744 -67.29 -23.92 31.19
CA GLN A 744 -67.95 -24.61 32.30
C GLN A 744 -68.99 -23.68 32.91
N ALA A 745 -70.25 -24.12 32.91
CA ALA A 745 -71.31 -23.48 33.66
C ALA A 745 -71.11 -23.76 35.17
N VAL A 746 -70.95 -22.69 35.94
CA VAL A 746 -71.05 -22.72 37.40
C VAL A 746 -72.54 -22.75 37.73
N THR A 747 -73.01 -23.86 38.29
CA THR A 747 -74.34 -23.94 38.94
C THR A 747 -74.16 -23.71 40.42
N ASP A 748 -74.67 -22.57 40.90
CA ASP A 748 -75.09 -22.38 42.30
C ASP A 748 -76.25 -23.34 42.60
N SER A 749 -76.14 -24.21 43.61
CA SER A 749 -77.09 -24.30 44.74
C SER A 749 -76.80 -25.47 45.71
N LEU A 750 -76.79 -25.07 46.99
CA LEU A 750 -76.94 -25.79 48.28
C LEU A 750 -75.73 -26.55 48.86
#